data_AF-A0A6I3T678-F1
#
_entry.id   AF-A0A6I3T678-F1
#
_cell.length_a   1.000
_cell.length_b   1.000
_cell.length_c   1.000
_cell.angle_alpha   90.00
_cell.angle_beta   90.00
_cell.angle_gamma   90.00
#
_symmetry.space_group_name_H-M   'P 1'
#
loop_
_entity.id
_entity.type
_entity.pdbx_description
1 polymer ?
#
loop_
_entity_poly.entity_id
_entity_poly.type
_entity_poly.pdbx_seq_one_letter_code
_entity_poly.pdbx_strand_id
1 'polypeptide(L)'
;MNTQRISFQSPLYPGAQGSDVAAAQAMLAELDYPVAQSERDARHYGPSTVEAVRRWRRQNELPDEPFLDLDALALLRKHDLALERVVHGVIALADGSAVGGLLVTAIDRDFRAEQELGKAVTDDGGRYRIVYRAADAVRAEKGLADVGLRIHTGDGKMQLYASRSAELAMNAPRDIRLDAVVSLPDGAVPSEFACIAATLAGLTGDVGPAAIGEDPASDEVDFLARESGIDLERLGHFAMAARVGDLAELPAAYFYGLLREDGLHGVGDGRAGAVLTPVDLRTPTRAVLFEAVLLDGKDSQRVLRRAVRKHLIGPELLEQAGAIHERLQQWRDEARKYVDHELPQRVAAVLDGVVGAGREADLVSLLTAIDVNGLPGLFERFDMAGIFSLSDRPEAQARLGLADLLGLHPGLVSEVVEGAGAGTPEQVRKLAQLERKDWSAMIERGNLRLGGAPISSASAASARRQASAIVRRFEQRYPTAAFAAQLGRRQPAAVPESEGIAALFDRHPDFDLRRHKLRPFLKAAGDEQVPAAVLDGVERVQRVFQLAGDYRKTEALLAAGYDSAAAIVAAGRGQFVRDARRAAGLGAARAADMFEAASNRNLAALTVAANLRTLDWPAALEGESAASLRASFQALALEHPDLASLFGAGDACACAHCRSIYGPAAYFADIMRFLRNRLVRDTTVTPSPSTRSAREILFARRPDLGQIDLDCANAEVPVPHIDIVCELLEEMVAPDAGFTFNAATLAAGRAPAALLAAVRAAGFQILDNAVLYGPYAGDRFMLRDPGIAIAVDGPAPNWTLRRLRQTHGTPAERAAAPEYVNADAHMLLAAGKAAFGLPFDLFHAETVALLNAAGSARADLMRALKTPAAPGAEVLAGEVLGLTPAERRLVFSAAVADQPAIWGVPGPAAASTMKRLDIFLDRTGLDYAGVEPLLARPWIAGGLDLFIRHLDSSCDLASKEIQHLDDAVLDRVHRVLRLARRTGLAPRDVDRLASAPRLGGGDLG
;
A
#
# COMPACT_ATOMS: atom_id res chain seq x y z
N MET A 1 -48.36 -2.63 11.40
CA MET A 1 -48.40 -1.15 11.37
C MET A 1 -47.17 -0.69 12.14
N ASN A 2 -46.12 -0.09 11.58
CA ASN A 2 -46.00 0.86 10.47
C ASN A 2 -44.98 0.41 9.43
N THR A 3 -45.42 0.25 8.19
CA THR A 3 -44.59 0.24 6.99
C THR A 3 -44.19 1.69 6.68
N GLN A 4 -43.02 2.14 7.12
CA GLN A 4 -42.43 3.36 6.57
C GLN A 4 -41.79 3.02 5.22
N ARG A 5 -42.63 3.03 4.18
CA ARG A 5 -42.24 3.15 2.78
C ARG A 5 -41.25 4.31 2.67
N ILE A 6 -40.23 4.21 1.80
CA ILE A 6 -39.57 5.41 1.25
C ILE A 6 -40.68 6.25 0.62
N SER A 7 -41.16 7.23 1.37
CA SER A 7 -42.00 8.29 0.88
C SER A 7 -41.01 9.37 0.49
N PHE A 8 -40.94 9.70 -0.79
CA PHE A 8 -40.48 11.04 -1.15
C PHE A 8 -41.23 12.01 -0.25
N GLN A 9 -40.51 12.84 0.50
CA GLN A 9 -41.13 13.63 1.56
C GLN A 9 -41.76 14.91 0.99
N SER A 10 -41.38 15.28 -0.24
CA SER A 10 -41.88 16.45 -0.94
C SER A 10 -41.73 16.29 -2.45
N PRO A 11 -42.54 16.99 -3.27
CA PRO A 11 -42.30 17.12 -4.70
C PRO A 11 -40.91 17.70 -5.01
N LEU A 12 -40.33 17.29 -6.14
CA LEU A 12 -39.02 17.75 -6.60
C LEU A 12 -39.16 18.75 -7.74
N TYR A 13 -38.63 19.95 -7.53
CA TYR A 13 -38.65 21.05 -8.50
C TYR A 13 -37.24 21.33 -9.06
N PRO A 14 -37.14 21.92 -10.26
CA PRO A 14 -35.87 22.44 -10.78
C PRO A 14 -35.17 23.34 -9.75
N GLY A 15 -33.89 23.10 -9.51
CA GLY A 15 -33.10 23.81 -8.50
C GLY A 15 -33.01 23.10 -7.15
N ALA A 16 -33.84 22.07 -6.87
CA ALA A 16 -33.77 21.30 -5.64
C ALA A 16 -32.40 20.60 -5.47
N GLN A 17 -32.01 20.35 -4.22
CA GLN A 17 -30.81 19.58 -3.86
C GLN A 17 -31.09 18.62 -2.70
N GLY A 18 -30.45 17.46 -2.70
CA GLY A 18 -30.53 16.52 -1.57
C GLY A 18 -30.69 15.06 -1.96
N SER A 19 -30.98 14.21 -0.96
CA SER A 19 -31.12 12.76 -1.12
C SER A 19 -32.25 12.37 -2.08
N ASP A 20 -33.38 13.07 -2.03
CA ASP A 20 -34.55 12.75 -2.85
C ASP A 20 -34.29 13.07 -4.33
N VAL A 21 -33.54 14.14 -4.61
CA VAL A 21 -33.06 14.48 -5.96
C VAL A 21 -32.11 13.41 -6.47
N ALA A 22 -31.13 13.00 -5.66
CA ALA A 22 -30.19 11.94 -6.03
C ALA A 22 -30.92 10.61 -6.32
N ALA A 23 -31.93 10.26 -5.52
CA ALA A 23 -32.73 9.05 -5.72
C ALA A 23 -33.51 9.10 -7.05
N ALA A 24 -34.18 10.22 -7.36
CA ALA A 24 -34.90 10.38 -8.61
C ALA A 24 -33.96 10.36 -9.84
N GLN A 25 -32.80 11.01 -9.75
CA GLN A 25 -31.78 11.00 -10.81
C GLN A 25 -31.21 9.60 -11.06
N ALA A 26 -31.02 8.80 -10.01
CA ALA A 26 -30.58 7.42 -10.13
C ALA A 26 -31.63 6.57 -10.85
N MET A 27 -32.91 6.67 -10.47
CA MET A 27 -34.00 5.95 -11.14
C MET A 27 -34.15 6.34 -12.61
N LEU A 28 -34.04 7.64 -12.92
CA LEU A 28 -34.07 8.12 -14.30
C LEU A 28 -32.93 7.53 -15.13
N ALA A 29 -31.71 7.48 -14.56
CA ALA A 29 -30.55 6.91 -15.24
C ALA A 29 -30.69 5.40 -15.47
N GLU A 30 -31.22 4.64 -14.50
CA GLU A 30 -31.49 3.20 -14.63
C GLU A 30 -32.58 2.88 -15.66
N LEU A 31 -33.51 3.81 -15.87
CA LEU A 31 -34.54 3.75 -16.90
C LEU A 31 -34.07 4.31 -18.27
N ASP A 32 -32.77 4.48 -18.46
CA ASP A 32 -32.13 4.98 -19.68
C ASP A 32 -32.49 6.45 -20.05
N TYR A 33 -32.85 7.28 -19.05
CA TYR A 33 -32.99 8.74 -19.18
C TYR A 33 -31.72 9.43 -18.64
N PRO A 34 -30.81 9.89 -19.51
CA PRO A 34 -29.50 10.34 -19.09
C PRO A 34 -29.56 11.64 -18.28
N VAL A 35 -28.89 11.64 -17.12
CA VAL A 35 -28.65 12.82 -16.28
C VAL A 35 -27.15 13.09 -16.22
N ALA A 36 -26.73 14.34 -16.39
CA ALA A 36 -25.33 14.74 -16.38
C ALA A 36 -24.63 14.32 -15.06
N GLN A 37 -23.40 13.81 -15.16
CA GLN A 37 -22.64 13.36 -13.99
C GLN A 37 -22.44 14.49 -12.97
N SER A 38 -22.19 15.71 -13.43
CA SER A 38 -22.04 16.89 -12.57
C SER A 38 -23.28 17.19 -11.73
N GLU A 39 -24.48 16.97 -12.26
CA GLU A 39 -25.74 17.15 -11.53
C GLU A 39 -26.00 16.01 -10.54
N ARG A 40 -25.62 14.77 -10.88
CA ARG A 40 -25.70 13.61 -9.98
C ARG A 40 -24.74 13.72 -8.80
N ASP A 41 -23.50 14.14 -9.05
CA ASP A 41 -22.47 14.32 -8.01
C ASP A 41 -22.84 15.46 -7.05
N ALA A 42 -23.37 16.56 -7.60
CA ALA A 42 -23.88 17.69 -6.82
C ALA A 42 -25.25 17.43 -6.15
N ARG A 43 -25.90 16.30 -6.46
CA ARG A 43 -27.28 15.97 -6.05
C ARG A 43 -28.26 17.08 -6.35
N HIS A 44 -28.07 17.74 -7.50
CA HIS A 44 -28.74 18.98 -7.87
C HIS A 44 -29.64 18.76 -9.08
N TYR A 45 -30.90 19.19 -8.96
CA TYR A 45 -31.90 19.11 -10.01
C TYR A 45 -31.66 20.23 -11.03
N GLY A 46 -30.68 20.04 -11.91
CA GLY A 46 -30.29 20.99 -12.94
C GLY A 46 -30.96 20.75 -14.30
N PRO A 47 -30.51 21.47 -15.35
CA PRO A 47 -31.09 21.39 -16.70
C PRO A 47 -31.14 19.99 -17.31
N SER A 48 -30.13 19.14 -17.05
CA SER A 48 -30.12 17.77 -17.59
C SER A 48 -31.16 16.87 -16.90
N THR A 49 -31.39 17.08 -15.60
CA THR A 49 -32.43 16.40 -14.83
C THR A 49 -33.82 16.82 -15.31
N VAL A 50 -34.02 18.11 -15.63
CA VAL A 50 -35.27 18.62 -16.22
C VAL A 50 -35.55 17.93 -17.56
N GLU A 51 -34.56 17.83 -18.45
CA GLU A 51 -34.74 17.18 -19.74
C GLU A 51 -35.06 15.68 -19.59
N ALA A 52 -34.36 14.99 -18.68
CA ALA A 52 -34.63 13.59 -18.35
C ALA A 52 -36.07 13.38 -17.85
N VAL A 53 -36.55 14.25 -16.95
CA VAL A 53 -37.93 14.18 -16.41
C VAL A 53 -38.98 14.47 -17.46
N ARG A 54 -38.80 15.50 -18.28
CA ARG A 54 -39.71 15.80 -19.39
C ARG A 54 -39.79 14.64 -20.39
N ARG A 55 -38.64 14.05 -20.73
CA ARG A 55 -38.57 12.91 -21.64
C ARG A 55 -39.26 11.68 -21.04
N TRP A 56 -39.03 11.39 -19.76
CA TRP A 56 -39.70 10.30 -19.05
C TRP A 56 -41.21 10.51 -18.98
N ARG A 57 -41.68 11.71 -18.63
CA ARG A 57 -43.12 12.04 -18.59
C ARG A 57 -43.78 11.87 -19.98
N ARG A 58 -43.17 12.39 -21.04
CA ARG A 58 -43.69 12.25 -22.42
C ARG A 58 -43.81 10.79 -22.87
N GLN A 59 -42.82 9.96 -22.55
CA GLN A 59 -42.82 8.54 -22.93
C GLN A 59 -43.81 7.70 -22.10
N ASN A 60 -44.28 8.22 -20.97
CA ASN A 60 -45.26 7.57 -20.10
C ASN A 60 -46.64 8.27 -20.11
N GLU A 61 -46.93 9.06 -21.16
CA GLU A 61 -48.22 9.75 -21.37
C GLU A 61 -48.65 10.69 -20.22
N LEU A 62 -47.68 11.24 -19.48
CA LEU A 62 -47.90 12.24 -18.42
C LEU A 62 -47.77 13.68 -18.96
N PRO A 63 -48.39 14.69 -18.31
CA PRO A 63 -48.20 16.10 -18.66
C PRO A 63 -46.71 16.51 -18.67
N ASP A 64 -46.28 17.24 -19.71
CA ASP A 64 -44.88 17.67 -19.92
C ASP A 64 -44.47 18.83 -18.99
N GLU A 65 -44.35 18.49 -17.71
CA GLU A 65 -43.98 19.39 -16.63
C GLU A 65 -42.52 19.17 -16.18
N PRO A 66 -41.80 20.22 -15.77
CA PRO A 66 -40.39 20.14 -15.41
C PRO A 66 -40.16 19.70 -13.94
N PHE A 67 -41.19 19.24 -13.24
CA PHE A 67 -41.10 18.82 -11.83
C PHE A 67 -41.65 17.39 -11.64
N LEU A 68 -41.30 16.76 -10.53
CA LEU A 68 -41.84 15.45 -10.13
C LEU A 68 -42.69 15.63 -8.87
N ASP A 69 -44.02 15.58 -9.03
CA ASP A 69 -44.94 15.45 -7.90
C ASP A 69 -44.86 14.05 -7.27
N LEU A 70 -45.55 13.84 -6.14
CA LEU A 70 -45.49 12.58 -5.41
C LEU A 70 -46.05 11.40 -6.22
N ASP A 71 -47.02 11.62 -7.10
CA ASP A 71 -47.60 10.56 -7.93
C ASP A 71 -46.64 10.16 -9.07
N ALA A 72 -46.01 11.16 -9.71
CA ALA A 72 -44.95 10.96 -10.69
C ALA A 72 -43.73 10.26 -10.07
N LEU A 73 -43.32 10.63 -8.85
CA LEU A 73 -42.25 9.96 -8.12
C LEU A 73 -42.60 8.51 -7.76
N ALA A 74 -43.85 8.25 -7.39
CA ALA A 74 -44.34 6.90 -7.13
C ALA A 74 -44.35 6.04 -8.41
N LEU A 75 -44.74 6.61 -9.54
CA LEU A 75 -44.74 5.93 -10.84
C LEU A 75 -43.32 5.67 -11.35
N LEU A 76 -42.42 6.65 -11.23
CA LEU A 76 -41.00 6.51 -11.58
C LEU A 76 -40.36 5.35 -10.82
N ARG A 77 -40.63 5.27 -9.51
CA ARG A 77 -40.18 4.15 -8.67
C ARG A 77 -40.77 2.82 -9.09
N LYS A 78 -42.05 2.78 -9.46
CA LYS A 78 -42.70 1.56 -9.95
C LYS A 78 -42.03 1.03 -11.22
N HIS A 79 -41.62 1.93 -12.13
CA HIS A 79 -40.93 1.55 -13.35
C HIS A 79 -39.52 1.02 -13.08
N ASP A 80 -38.76 1.65 -12.18
CA ASP A 80 -37.44 1.18 -11.77
C ASP A 80 -37.48 -0.22 -11.11
N LEU A 81 -38.47 -0.47 -10.24
CA LEU A 81 -38.65 -1.77 -9.56
C LEU A 81 -39.01 -2.93 -10.51
N ALA A 82 -39.52 -2.63 -11.71
CA ALA A 82 -39.90 -3.64 -12.70
C ALA A 82 -38.72 -4.11 -13.57
N LEU A 83 -37.55 -3.47 -13.48
CA LEU A 83 -36.38 -3.83 -14.27
C LEU A 83 -35.75 -5.15 -13.82
N GLU A 84 -35.32 -5.96 -14.80
CA GLU A 84 -34.50 -7.14 -14.54
C GLU A 84 -33.06 -6.75 -14.24
N ARG A 85 -32.51 -7.34 -13.18
CA ARG A 85 -31.15 -7.13 -12.69
C ARG A 85 -30.34 -8.42 -12.84
N VAL A 86 -29.04 -8.28 -13.06
CA VAL A 86 -28.13 -9.39 -13.36
C VAL A 86 -26.93 -9.36 -12.43
N VAL A 87 -26.68 -10.48 -11.75
CA VAL A 87 -25.45 -10.75 -11.00
C VAL A 87 -24.64 -11.78 -11.79
N HIS A 88 -23.41 -11.47 -12.16
CA HIS A 88 -22.52 -12.42 -12.85
C HIS A 88 -21.10 -12.35 -12.30
N GLY A 89 -20.26 -13.31 -12.65
CA GLY A 89 -18.86 -13.28 -12.23
C GLY A 89 -18.16 -14.61 -12.44
N VAL A 90 -16.95 -14.69 -11.91
CA VAL A 90 -16.09 -15.88 -11.96
C VAL A 90 -15.78 -16.34 -10.54
N ILE A 91 -15.95 -17.64 -10.29
CA ILE A 91 -15.53 -18.31 -9.06
C ILE A 91 -14.21 -19.04 -9.32
N ALA A 92 -13.20 -18.72 -8.54
CA ALA A 92 -11.85 -19.27 -8.67
C ALA A 92 -11.29 -19.76 -7.33
N LEU A 93 -10.23 -20.56 -7.39
CA LEU A 93 -9.41 -20.93 -6.24
C LEU A 93 -8.38 -19.83 -5.94
N ALA A 94 -7.73 -19.93 -4.77
CA ALA A 94 -6.70 -18.97 -4.34
C ALA A 94 -5.49 -18.88 -5.29
N ASP A 95 -5.30 -19.86 -6.17
CA ASP A 95 -4.26 -19.87 -7.20
C ASP A 95 -4.74 -19.38 -8.57
N GLY A 96 -6.00 -18.95 -8.68
CA GLY A 96 -6.62 -18.42 -9.89
C GLY A 96 -7.27 -19.48 -10.80
N SER A 97 -7.25 -20.75 -10.41
CA SER A 97 -7.90 -21.83 -11.17
C SER A 97 -9.43 -21.68 -11.11
N ALA A 98 -10.10 -21.81 -12.25
CA ALA A 98 -11.56 -21.78 -12.32
C ALA A 98 -12.18 -23.07 -11.74
N VAL A 99 -13.37 -22.96 -11.14
CA VAL A 99 -14.08 -24.12 -10.57
C VAL A 99 -15.49 -24.23 -11.17
N GLY A 100 -15.73 -25.28 -11.94
CA GLY A 100 -17.06 -25.65 -12.44
C GLY A 100 -17.88 -26.46 -11.43
N GLY A 101 -19.20 -26.43 -11.59
CA GLY A 101 -20.13 -27.26 -10.82
C GLY A 101 -20.47 -26.75 -9.41
N LEU A 102 -20.17 -25.49 -9.08
CA LEU A 102 -20.54 -24.90 -7.79
C LEU A 102 -21.91 -24.22 -7.86
N LEU A 103 -22.71 -24.36 -6.80
CA LEU A 103 -23.99 -23.68 -6.69
C LEU A 103 -23.77 -22.27 -6.11
N VAL A 104 -24.04 -21.25 -6.93
CA VAL A 104 -23.94 -19.84 -6.55
C VAL A 104 -25.35 -19.29 -6.31
N THR A 105 -25.57 -18.72 -5.13
CA THR A 105 -26.82 -18.06 -4.73
C THR A 105 -26.56 -16.58 -4.51
N ALA A 106 -27.28 -15.70 -5.22
CA ALA A 106 -27.30 -14.27 -4.93
C ALA A 106 -28.27 -14.00 -3.78
N ILE A 107 -27.84 -13.19 -2.81
CA ILE A 107 -28.63 -12.82 -1.63
C ILE A 107 -28.73 -11.30 -1.49
N ASP A 108 -29.85 -10.84 -0.94
CA ASP A 108 -30.04 -9.51 -0.39
C ASP A 108 -29.85 -9.59 1.13
N ARG A 109 -28.92 -8.78 1.68
CA ARG A 109 -28.51 -8.91 3.08
C ARG A 109 -28.77 -7.63 3.87
N ASP A 110 -29.79 -7.70 4.71
CA ASP A 110 -30.14 -6.69 5.71
C ASP A 110 -29.48 -6.97 7.08
N PHE A 111 -29.61 -6.02 8.01
CA PHE A 111 -29.16 -6.21 9.39
C PHE A 111 -29.87 -7.41 10.04
N ARG A 112 -29.14 -8.52 10.17
CA ARG A 112 -29.60 -9.81 10.75
C ARG A 112 -30.66 -10.57 9.93
N ALA A 113 -30.86 -10.23 8.67
CA ALA A 113 -31.72 -10.98 7.77
C ALA A 113 -31.06 -11.17 6.40
N GLU A 114 -31.34 -12.29 5.75
CA GLU A 114 -30.89 -12.59 4.38
C GLU A 114 -32.08 -13.10 3.58
N GLN A 115 -32.21 -12.64 2.35
CA GLN A 115 -33.20 -13.10 1.39
C GLN A 115 -32.49 -13.60 0.13
N GLU A 116 -32.94 -14.73 -0.41
CA GLU A 116 -32.44 -15.24 -1.69
C GLU A 116 -33.06 -14.48 -2.87
N LEU A 117 -32.20 -14.05 -3.81
CA LEU A 117 -32.59 -13.37 -5.04
C LEU A 117 -32.60 -14.30 -6.26
N GLY A 118 -31.73 -15.31 -6.28
CA GLY A 118 -31.66 -16.30 -7.36
C GLY A 118 -30.44 -17.21 -7.26
N LYS A 119 -30.37 -18.24 -8.13
CA LYS A 119 -29.31 -19.27 -8.13
C LYS A 119 -28.80 -19.58 -9.54
N ALA A 120 -27.54 -20.00 -9.64
CA ALA A 120 -26.90 -20.53 -10.86
C ALA A 120 -25.80 -21.54 -10.50
N VAL A 121 -25.41 -22.38 -11.46
CA VAL A 121 -24.25 -23.29 -11.33
C VAL A 121 -23.10 -22.77 -12.17
N THR A 122 -21.86 -22.86 -11.68
CA THR A 122 -20.68 -22.42 -12.44
C THR A 122 -20.37 -23.35 -13.62
N ASP A 123 -19.99 -22.77 -14.77
CA ASP A 123 -19.46 -23.51 -15.92
C ASP A 123 -18.00 -23.96 -15.70
N ASP A 124 -17.41 -24.73 -16.62
CA ASP A 124 -16.00 -25.20 -16.53
C ASP A 124 -14.97 -24.06 -16.48
N GLY A 125 -15.38 -22.85 -16.88
CA GLY A 125 -14.61 -21.61 -16.76
C GLY A 125 -14.86 -20.85 -15.46
N GLY A 126 -15.61 -21.43 -14.52
CA GLY A 126 -15.97 -20.83 -13.22
C GLY A 126 -17.03 -19.73 -13.32
N ARG A 127 -17.64 -19.50 -14.49
CA ARG A 127 -18.56 -18.38 -14.71
C ARG A 127 -19.97 -18.73 -14.25
N TYR A 128 -20.67 -17.75 -13.69
CA TYR A 128 -22.09 -17.84 -13.35
C TYR A 128 -22.84 -16.58 -13.76
N ARG A 129 -24.16 -16.70 -13.95
CA ARG A 129 -25.08 -15.59 -14.24
C ARG A 129 -26.43 -15.84 -13.59
N ILE A 130 -26.87 -14.92 -12.75
CA ILE A 130 -28.13 -14.94 -12.00
C ILE A 130 -28.94 -13.71 -12.38
N VAL A 131 -30.22 -13.91 -12.70
CA VAL A 131 -31.16 -12.82 -13.01
C VAL A 131 -32.20 -12.75 -11.90
N TYR A 132 -32.50 -11.54 -11.42
CA TYR A 132 -33.52 -11.29 -10.39
C TYR A 132 -34.25 -9.97 -10.66
N ARG A 133 -35.43 -9.76 -10.07
CA ARG A 133 -36.15 -8.48 -10.13
C ARG A 133 -36.12 -7.79 -8.78
N ALA A 134 -36.03 -6.46 -8.77
CA ALA A 134 -36.06 -5.69 -7.52
C ALA A 134 -37.38 -5.87 -6.75
N ALA A 135 -38.48 -6.13 -7.46
CA ALA A 135 -39.77 -6.47 -6.85
C ALA A 135 -39.77 -7.79 -6.05
N ASP A 136 -38.81 -8.70 -6.32
CA ASP A 136 -38.70 -9.99 -5.63
C ASP A 136 -37.92 -9.86 -4.30
N ALA A 137 -37.24 -8.72 -4.05
CA ALA A 137 -36.64 -8.38 -2.77
C ALA A 137 -37.72 -7.78 -1.83
N VAL A 138 -38.21 -8.60 -0.89
CA VAL A 138 -39.43 -8.37 -0.09
C VAL A 138 -39.22 -7.34 1.05
N ARG A 139 -37.97 -7.01 1.42
CA ARG A 139 -37.63 -6.18 2.60
C ARG A 139 -36.78 -4.94 2.32
N ALA A 140 -36.84 -4.41 1.10
CA ALA A 140 -36.17 -3.16 0.73
C ALA A 140 -36.79 -1.91 1.41
N GLU A 141 -36.60 -1.74 2.72
CA GLU A 141 -37.22 -0.63 3.47
C GLU A 141 -36.58 0.73 3.15
N LYS A 142 -35.37 0.78 2.56
CA LYS A 142 -34.68 2.06 2.26
C LYS A 142 -33.79 2.12 1.01
N GLY A 143 -33.90 1.21 0.04
CA GLY A 143 -33.04 1.28 -1.16
C GLY A 143 -33.22 0.13 -2.15
N LEU A 144 -32.26 -0.01 -3.06
CA LEU A 144 -32.07 -1.21 -3.89
C LEU A 144 -31.41 -2.30 -3.03
N ALA A 145 -31.51 -3.57 -3.46
CA ALA A 145 -30.95 -4.71 -2.72
C ALA A 145 -29.44 -4.55 -2.44
N ASP A 146 -29.00 -4.95 -1.25
CA ASP A 146 -27.60 -5.03 -0.84
C ASP A 146 -27.08 -6.42 -1.17
N VAL A 147 -26.52 -6.57 -2.38
CA VAL A 147 -26.30 -7.89 -3.01
C VAL A 147 -24.99 -8.52 -2.56
N GLY A 148 -25.07 -9.79 -2.14
CA GLY A 148 -23.91 -10.65 -1.85
C GLY A 148 -24.07 -12.06 -2.43
N LEU A 149 -23.06 -12.90 -2.24
CA LEU A 149 -23.05 -14.30 -2.70
C LEU A 149 -23.00 -15.30 -1.54
N ARG A 150 -23.68 -16.42 -1.71
CA ARG A 150 -23.46 -17.68 -1.00
C ARG A 150 -23.06 -18.72 -2.03
N ILE A 151 -21.91 -19.37 -1.84
CA ILE A 151 -21.42 -20.40 -2.75
C ILE A 151 -21.37 -21.71 -2.00
N HIS A 152 -21.98 -22.74 -2.58
CA HIS A 152 -22.03 -24.09 -2.05
C HIS A 152 -21.41 -25.09 -3.04
N THR A 153 -21.14 -26.30 -2.56
CA THR A 153 -20.91 -27.47 -3.42
C THR A 153 -22.10 -27.71 -4.35
N GLY A 154 -21.87 -28.41 -5.47
CA GLY A 154 -22.92 -28.68 -6.46
C GLY A 154 -24.15 -29.43 -5.93
N ASP A 155 -23.98 -30.20 -4.85
CA ASP A 155 -25.07 -30.88 -4.13
C ASP A 155 -25.81 -29.99 -3.11
N GLY A 156 -25.36 -28.73 -2.95
CA GLY A 156 -25.93 -27.73 -2.05
C GLY A 156 -25.67 -27.98 -0.55
N LYS A 157 -24.93 -29.03 -0.17
CA LYS A 157 -24.81 -29.44 1.24
C LYS A 157 -23.79 -28.65 2.03
N MET A 158 -22.70 -28.21 1.38
CA MET A 158 -21.59 -27.54 2.06
C MET A 158 -21.39 -26.14 1.52
N GLN A 159 -21.36 -25.16 2.42
CA GLN A 159 -21.07 -23.77 2.08
C GLN A 159 -19.56 -23.53 1.99
N LEU A 160 -19.10 -23.06 0.83
CA LEU A 160 -17.70 -22.78 0.52
C LEU A 160 -17.35 -21.30 0.72
N TYR A 161 -18.32 -20.41 0.52
CA TYR A 161 -18.12 -18.97 0.64
C TYR A 161 -19.42 -18.24 0.98
N ALA A 162 -19.28 -17.16 1.74
CA ALA A 162 -20.37 -16.24 2.06
C ALA A 162 -19.81 -14.82 2.12
N SER A 163 -20.41 -13.90 1.35
CA SER A 163 -20.00 -12.50 1.35
C SER A 163 -20.08 -11.89 2.75
N ARG A 164 -19.00 -11.22 3.15
CA ARG A 164 -18.97 -10.39 4.37
C ARG A 164 -19.67 -9.06 4.13
N SER A 165 -20.03 -8.33 5.20
CA SER A 165 -20.67 -7.01 5.08
C SER A 165 -19.86 -6.00 4.26
N ALA A 166 -18.52 -6.08 4.27
CA ALA A 166 -17.65 -5.22 3.46
C ALA A 166 -17.57 -5.63 1.97
N GLU A 167 -18.10 -6.80 1.62
CA GLU A 167 -18.09 -7.38 0.27
C GLU A 167 -19.48 -7.30 -0.39
N LEU A 168 -20.47 -6.78 0.32
CA LEU A 168 -21.81 -6.53 -0.23
C LEU A 168 -21.75 -5.34 -1.18
N ALA A 169 -22.45 -5.47 -2.30
CA ALA A 169 -22.72 -4.36 -3.19
C ALA A 169 -23.93 -3.59 -2.67
N MET A 170 -23.66 -2.50 -1.95
CA MET A 170 -24.70 -1.66 -1.38
C MET A 170 -25.51 -0.99 -2.49
N ASN A 171 -26.83 -1.09 -2.45
CA ASN A 171 -27.74 -0.58 -3.49
C ASN A 171 -27.32 -1.00 -4.91
N ALA A 172 -27.25 -2.31 -5.18
CA ALA A 172 -26.63 -2.84 -6.39
C ALA A 172 -27.25 -2.30 -7.70
N PRO A 173 -26.44 -1.91 -8.70
CA PRO A 173 -26.91 -1.46 -10.02
C PRO A 173 -27.56 -2.60 -10.82
N ARG A 174 -28.12 -2.29 -11.99
CA ARG A 174 -28.82 -3.28 -12.83
C ARG A 174 -27.94 -4.44 -13.32
N ASP A 175 -26.67 -4.19 -13.63
CA ASP A 175 -25.70 -5.22 -14.00
C ASP A 175 -24.52 -5.13 -13.02
N ILE A 176 -24.28 -6.22 -12.30
CA ILE A 176 -23.20 -6.29 -11.32
C ILE A 176 -22.34 -7.53 -11.50
N ARG A 177 -21.03 -7.31 -11.46
CA ARG A 177 -20.03 -8.36 -11.45
C ARG A 177 -19.50 -8.61 -10.03
N LEU A 178 -19.72 -9.81 -9.50
CA LEU A 178 -19.18 -10.29 -8.23
C LEU A 178 -18.32 -11.54 -8.46
N ASP A 179 -17.01 -11.37 -8.41
CA ASP A 179 -16.06 -12.49 -8.46
C ASP A 179 -15.77 -12.97 -7.02
N ALA A 180 -15.56 -14.27 -6.82
CA ALA A 180 -15.19 -14.79 -5.50
C ALA A 180 -14.11 -15.86 -5.57
N VAL A 181 -13.27 -15.86 -4.54
CA VAL A 181 -12.25 -16.89 -4.34
C VAL A 181 -12.74 -17.86 -3.28
N VAL A 182 -12.92 -19.13 -3.66
CA VAL A 182 -13.33 -20.20 -2.76
C VAL A 182 -12.15 -21.06 -2.35
N SER A 183 -12.22 -21.63 -1.16
CA SER A 183 -11.37 -22.74 -0.76
C SER A 183 -12.23 -23.99 -0.78
N LEU A 184 -11.89 -24.94 -1.65
CA LEU A 184 -12.53 -26.25 -1.64
C LEU A 184 -11.89 -27.09 -0.54
N PRO A 185 -12.66 -27.61 0.43
CA PRO A 185 -12.16 -28.67 1.28
C PRO A 185 -11.89 -29.91 0.43
N ASP A 186 -10.94 -30.71 0.92
CA ASP A 186 -10.49 -31.94 0.29
C ASP A 186 -11.68 -32.87 -0.05
N GLY A 187 -11.88 -33.17 -1.34
CA GLY A 187 -12.94 -34.07 -1.83
C GLY A 187 -14.30 -33.42 -2.11
N ALA A 188 -14.43 -32.08 -2.03
CA ALA A 188 -15.70 -31.39 -2.28
C ALA A 188 -16.20 -31.44 -3.75
N VAL A 189 -15.29 -31.70 -4.69
CA VAL A 189 -15.57 -31.92 -6.12
C VAL A 189 -14.68 -33.08 -6.59
N PRO A 190 -15.15 -33.98 -7.48
CA PRO A 190 -14.32 -35.07 -7.99
C PRO A 190 -13.07 -34.54 -8.70
N SER A 191 -11.94 -35.24 -8.55
CA SER A 191 -10.69 -34.91 -9.26
C SER A 191 -10.79 -35.21 -10.76
N GLU A 192 -9.91 -34.61 -11.60
CA GLU A 192 -9.83 -34.90 -13.04
C GLU A 192 -9.75 -36.41 -13.30
N PHE A 193 -8.91 -37.12 -12.53
CA PHE A 193 -8.80 -38.58 -12.61
C PHE A 193 -10.14 -39.28 -12.34
N ALA A 194 -10.87 -38.87 -11.31
CA ALA A 194 -12.17 -39.44 -10.96
C ALA A 194 -13.25 -39.12 -12.01
N CYS A 195 -13.23 -37.90 -12.58
CA CYS A 195 -14.13 -37.50 -13.66
C CYS A 195 -13.87 -38.31 -14.94
N ILE A 196 -12.60 -38.50 -15.33
CA ILE A 196 -12.23 -39.32 -16.48
C ILE A 196 -12.68 -40.76 -16.27
N ALA A 197 -12.39 -41.35 -15.10
CA ALA A 197 -12.84 -42.69 -14.76
C ALA A 197 -14.37 -42.85 -14.84
N ALA A 198 -15.12 -41.89 -14.29
CA ALA A 198 -16.58 -41.92 -14.31
C ALA A 198 -17.15 -41.74 -15.73
N THR A 199 -16.55 -40.88 -16.55
CA THR A 199 -16.96 -40.63 -17.94
C THR A 199 -16.73 -41.86 -18.80
N LEU A 200 -15.58 -42.52 -18.64
CA LEU A 200 -15.22 -43.70 -19.43
C LEU A 200 -15.96 -44.96 -19.00
N ALA A 201 -16.37 -45.08 -17.73
CA ALA A 201 -17.08 -46.26 -17.22
C ALA A 201 -18.36 -46.61 -18.01
N GLY A 202 -19.02 -45.62 -18.62
CA GLY A 202 -20.18 -45.84 -19.49
C GLY A 202 -19.85 -46.12 -20.96
N LEU A 203 -18.60 -45.88 -21.39
CA LEU A 203 -18.14 -45.95 -22.78
C LEU A 203 -17.29 -47.19 -23.08
N THR A 204 -16.58 -47.72 -22.08
CA THR A 204 -15.61 -48.82 -22.28
C THR A 204 -16.16 -50.22 -21.97
N GLY A 205 -17.38 -50.34 -21.45
CA GLY A 205 -17.98 -51.64 -21.12
C GLY A 205 -17.11 -52.46 -20.16
N ASP A 206 -16.78 -53.70 -20.53
CA ASP A 206 -15.92 -54.61 -19.75
C ASP A 206 -14.41 -54.34 -19.94
N VAL A 207 -14.02 -53.40 -20.80
CA VAL A 207 -12.61 -53.07 -21.05
C VAL A 207 -12.11 -52.16 -19.93
N GLY A 208 -11.14 -52.66 -19.16
CA GLY A 208 -10.50 -51.92 -18.07
C GLY A 208 -9.55 -50.81 -18.57
N PRO A 209 -9.28 -49.77 -17.75
CA PRO A 209 -8.42 -48.64 -18.13
C PRO A 209 -7.03 -48.98 -18.65
N ALA A 210 -6.41 -50.08 -18.18
CA ALA A 210 -5.06 -50.48 -18.59
C ALA A 210 -5.02 -51.09 -20.01
N ALA A 211 -6.12 -51.68 -20.47
CA ALA A 211 -6.24 -52.30 -21.79
C ALA A 211 -6.50 -51.28 -22.92
N ILE A 212 -6.86 -50.04 -22.57
CA ILE A 212 -7.11 -48.96 -23.53
C ILE A 212 -5.84 -48.72 -24.37
N GLY A 213 -5.94 -48.89 -25.69
CA GLY A 213 -4.85 -48.67 -26.65
C GLY A 213 -3.69 -49.65 -26.50
N GLU A 214 -3.96 -50.90 -26.09
CA GLU A 214 -2.95 -51.98 -26.02
C GLU A 214 -2.48 -52.40 -27.43
N ASP A 215 -3.39 -52.39 -28.41
CA ASP A 215 -3.06 -52.54 -29.83
C ASP A 215 -2.69 -51.17 -30.45
N PRO A 216 -1.42 -50.95 -30.86
CA PRO A 216 -1.00 -49.71 -31.48
C PRO A 216 -1.64 -49.43 -32.85
N ALA A 217 -2.27 -50.44 -33.48
CA ALA A 217 -2.96 -50.31 -34.76
C ALA A 217 -4.44 -49.96 -34.62
N SER A 218 -4.98 -49.96 -33.39
CA SER A 218 -6.39 -49.67 -33.09
C SER A 218 -6.67 -48.16 -33.01
N ASP A 219 -7.83 -47.71 -33.50
CA ASP A 219 -8.33 -46.33 -33.40
C ASP A 219 -9.19 -46.07 -32.14
N GLU A 220 -9.25 -47.04 -31.22
CA GLU A 220 -10.02 -46.99 -29.97
C GLU A 220 -9.79 -45.72 -29.14
N VAL A 221 -8.54 -45.25 -29.06
CA VAL A 221 -8.17 -44.08 -28.25
C VAL A 221 -8.69 -42.79 -28.89
N ASP A 222 -8.62 -42.69 -30.22
CA ASP A 222 -9.18 -41.58 -30.99
C ASP A 222 -10.71 -41.56 -30.91
N PHE A 223 -11.34 -42.73 -30.97
CA PHE A 223 -12.77 -42.90 -30.77
C PHE A 223 -13.21 -42.42 -29.38
N LEU A 224 -12.59 -42.95 -28.31
CA LEU A 224 -12.91 -42.58 -26.93
C LEU A 224 -12.69 -41.09 -26.67
N ALA A 225 -11.61 -40.50 -27.19
CA ALA A 225 -11.35 -39.06 -27.05
C ALA A 225 -12.45 -38.20 -27.69
N ARG A 226 -12.95 -38.59 -28.88
CA ARG A 226 -14.03 -37.86 -29.57
C ARG A 226 -15.38 -38.03 -28.89
N GLU A 227 -15.72 -39.24 -28.45
CA GLU A 227 -17.01 -39.55 -27.84
C GLU A 227 -17.13 -38.98 -26.42
N SER A 228 -16.05 -39.04 -25.63
CA SER A 228 -16.03 -38.49 -24.28
C SER A 228 -15.72 -36.98 -24.23
N GLY A 229 -15.21 -36.40 -25.31
CA GLY A 229 -14.66 -35.04 -25.33
C GLY A 229 -13.37 -34.87 -24.53
N ILE A 230 -12.75 -35.96 -24.07
CA ILE A 230 -11.49 -35.95 -23.31
C ILE A 230 -10.32 -35.84 -24.28
N ASP A 231 -9.40 -34.91 -23.99
CA ASP A 231 -8.18 -34.71 -24.77
C ASP A 231 -7.29 -35.98 -24.80
N LEU A 232 -6.70 -36.28 -25.97
CA LEU A 232 -5.88 -37.47 -26.21
C LEU A 232 -4.69 -37.60 -25.24
N GLU A 233 -4.06 -36.51 -24.85
CA GLU A 233 -2.95 -36.50 -23.88
C GLU A 233 -3.43 -36.97 -22.51
N ARG A 234 -4.61 -36.52 -22.08
CA ARG A 234 -5.21 -36.89 -20.79
C ARG A 234 -5.62 -38.35 -20.77
N LEU A 235 -6.25 -38.81 -21.85
CA LEU A 235 -6.66 -40.20 -22.00
C LEU A 235 -5.44 -41.14 -22.04
N GLY A 236 -4.39 -40.76 -22.76
CA GLY A 236 -3.12 -41.49 -22.80
C GLY A 236 -2.44 -41.58 -21.43
N HIS A 237 -2.36 -40.46 -20.70
CA HIS A 237 -1.82 -40.47 -19.33
C HIS A 237 -2.69 -41.29 -18.37
N PHE A 238 -4.01 -41.28 -18.51
CA PHE A 238 -4.94 -42.07 -17.69
C PHE A 238 -4.72 -43.57 -17.90
N ALA A 239 -4.69 -44.02 -19.14
CA ALA A 239 -4.45 -45.42 -19.48
C ALA A 239 -3.03 -45.88 -19.10
N MET A 240 -1.99 -45.07 -19.36
CA MET A 240 -0.63 -45.38 -18.92
C MET A 240 -0.51 -45.46 -17.39
N ALA A 241 -1.15 -44.54 -16.67
CA ALA A 241 -1.19 -44.57 -15.21
C ALA A 241 -1.88 -45.84 -14.67
N ALA A 242 -2.92 -46.32 -15.34
CA ALA A 242 -3.55 -47.60 -15.03
C ALA A 242 -2.60 -48.79 -15.28
N ARG A 243 -1.93 -48.85 -16.44
CA ARG A 243 -0.95 -49.91 -16.74
C ARG A 243 0.19 -49.98 -15.73
N VAL A 244 0.74 -48.81 -15.36
CA VAL A 244 1.82 -48.73 -14.36
C VAL A 244 1.28 -49.08 -12.96
N GLY A 245 0.07 -48.64 -12.63
CA GLY A 245 -0.62 -48.99 -11.39
C GLY A 245 -0.82 -50.49 -11.23
N ASP A 246 -1.29 -51.17 -12.28
CA ASP A 246 -1.49 -52.61 -12.30
C ASP A 246 -0.16 -53.36 -12.20
N LEU A 247 0.86 -52.94 -12.95
CA LEU A 247 2.21 -53.54 -12.89
C LEU A 247 2.85 -53.41 -11.51
N ALA A 248 2.63 -52.29 -10.82
CA ALA A 248 3.23 -52.00 -9.53
C ALA A 248 2.33 -52.35 -8.32
N GLU A 249 1.10 -52.81 -8.56
CA GLU A 249 0.07 -53.02 -7.54
C GLU A 249 -0.14 -51.79 -6.64
N LEU A 250 -0.18 -50.61 -7.27
CA LEU A 250 -0.26 -49.30 -6.61
C LEU A 250 -1.37 -48.42 -7.24
N PRO A 251 -1.91 -47.41 -6.52
CA PRO A 251 -3.00 -46.59 -7.04
C PRO A 251 -2.63 -45.86 -8.34
N ALA A 252 -3.36 -46.12 -9.43
CA ALA A 252 -3.14 -45.47 -10.73
C ALA A 252 -3.17 -43.94 -10.64
N ALA A 253 -4.02 -43.37 -9.79
CA ALA A 253 -4.12 -41.93 -9.57
C ALA A 253 -2.78 -41.30 -9.11
N TYR A 254 -1.92 -42.04 -8.38
CA TYR A 254 -0.59 -41.56 -8.02
C TYR A 254 0.26 -41.28 -9.27
N PHE A 255 0.33 -42.25 -10.20
CA PHE A 255 1.09 -42.11 -11.45
C PHE A 255 0.45 -41.08 -12.38
N TYR A 256 -0.88 -40.99 -12.40
CA TYR A 256 -1.59 -39.95 -13.18
C TYR A 256 -1.19 -38.55 -12.74
N GLY A 257 -1.14 -38.29 -11.43
CA GLY A 257 -0.69 -37.00 -10.89
C GLY A 257 0.76 -36.67 -11.24
N LEU A 258 1.65 -37.66 -11.23
CA LEU A 258 3.05 -37.46 -11.64
C LEU A 258 3.17 -37.22 -13.15
N LEU A 259 2.41 -37.92 -14.01
CA LEU A 259 2.42 -37.71 -15.46
C LEU A 259 1.86 -36.33 -15.84
N ARG A 260 0.73 -35.93 -15.24
CA ARG A 260 0.04 -34.68 -15.58
C ARG A 260 0.78 -33.41 -15.14
N GLU A 261 1.63 -33.51 -14.13
CA GLU A 261 2.46 -32.41 -13.62
C GLU A 261 3.92 -32.49 -14.10
N ASP A 262 4.18 -33.17 -15.22
CA ASP A 262 5.50 -33.33 -15.85
C ASP A 262 6.55 -33.90 -14.85
N GLY A 263 6.09 -34.67 -13.87
CA GLY A 263 6.87 -35.25 -12.80
C GLY A 263 7.64 -36.50 -13.19
N LEU A 264 7.27 -37.17 -14.30
CA LEU A 264 7.93 -38.40 -14.80
C LEU A 264 8.72 -38.22 -16.11
N HIS A 265 8.56 -37.12 -16.84
CA HIS A 265 9.36 -36.84 -18.04
C HIS A 265 9.74 -35.34 -18.15
N GLY A 266 10.83 -35.03 -18.86
CA GLY A 266 11.16 -33.66 -19.31
C GLY A 266 11.95 -32.76 -18.33
N VAL A 267 12.02 -31.47 -18.71
CA VAL A 267 12.93 -30.42 -18.18
C VAL A 267 12.51 -29.84 -16.81
N GLY A 268 11.80 -30.60 -15.98
CA GLY A 268 11.28 -30.13 -14.67
C GLY A 268 12.36 -29.83 -13.61
N ASP A 269 12.05 -29.10 -12.55
CA ASP A 269 13.01 -28.72 -11.50
C ASP A 269 13.76 -29.96 -10.94
N GLY A 270 15.08 -30.03 -11.16
CA GLY A 270 15.95 -31.10 -10.67
C GLY A 270 16.08 -32.36 -11.55
N ARG A 271 15.46 -32.39 -12.74
CA ARG A 271 15.39 -33.60 -13.59
C ARG A 271 16.15 -33.49 -14.92
N ALA A 272 17.30 -32.82 -14.92
CA ALA A 272 18.15 -32.69 -16.12
C ALA A 272 18.65 -34.03 -16.70
N GLY A 273 18.71 -35.08 -15.86
CA GLY A 273 19.15 -36.43 -16.24
C GLY A 273 18.02 -37.44 -16.53
N ALA A 274 16.77 -37.01 -16.72
CA ALA A 274 15.68 -37.93 -17.04
C ALA A 274 15.94 -38.64 -18.37
N VAL A 275 15.77 -39.97 -18.41
CA VAL A 275 15.92 -40.79 -19.61
C VAL A 275 14.57 -41.05 -20.29
N LEU A 276 13.45 -40.62 -19.70
CA LEU A 276 12.15 -40.61 -20.37
C LEU A 276 11.94 -39.36 -21.23
N THR A 277 11.36 -39.61 -22.40
CA THR A 277 10.75 -38.61 -23.28
C THR A 277 9.26 -38.48 -22.97
N PRO A 278 8.52 -37.53 -23.59
CA PRO A 278 7.08 -37.43 -23.38
C PRO A 278 6.40 -38.79 -23.46
N VAL A 279 5.64 -39.13 -22.42
CA VAL A 279 5.05 -40.46 -22.24
C VAL A 279 3.80 -40.55 -23.11
N ASP A 280 3.76 -41.57 -23.97
CA ASP A 280 2.60 -41.94 -24.77
C ASP A 280 2.23 -43.42 -24.53
N LEU A 281 1.19 -43.90 -25.20
CA LEU A 281 0.74 -45.29 -25.04
C LEU A 281 1.71 -46.35 -25.60
N ARG A 282 2.70 -45.95 -26.40
CA ARG A 282 3.76 -46.82 -26.95
C ARG A 282 4.96 -46.90 -26.02
N THR A 283 5.03 -45.99 -25.04
CA THR A 283 6.12 -45.94 -24.08
C THR A 283 6.10 -47.21 -23.23
N PRO A 284 7.22 -47.96 -23.10
CA PRO A 284 7.24 -49.16 -22.29
C PRO A 284 6.83 -48.90 -20.84
N THR A 285 5.82 -49.63 -20.34
CA THR A 285 5.26 -49.44 -18.98
C THR A 285 6.33 -49.50 -17.89
N ARG A 286 7.31 -50.41 -18.02
CA ARG A 286 8.44 -50.52 -17.07
C ARG A 286 9.33 -49.28 -17.03
N ALA A 287 9.52 -48.59 -18.15
CA ALA A 287 10.32 -47.37 -18.18
C ALA A 287 9.65 -46.25 -17.37
N VAL A 288 8.32 -46.12 -17.50
CA VAL A 288 7.52 -45.15 -16.72
C VAL A 288 7.58 -45.47 -15.22
N LEU A 289 7.49 -46.75 -14.86
CA LEU A 289 7.65 -47.20 -13.47
C LEU A 289 9.04 -46.84 -12.91
N PHE A 290 10.12 -47.17 -13.63
CA PHE A 290 11.48 -46.93 -13.17
C PHE A 290 11.78 -45.44 -12.91
N GLU A 291 11.21 -44.54 -13.71
CA GLU A 291 11.37 -43.10 -13.47
C GLU A 291 10.54 -42.59 -12.29
N ALA A 292 9.37 -43.18 -12.04
CA ALA A 292 8.62 -42.91 -10.81
C ALA A 292 9.38 -43.40 -9.55
N VAL A 293 10.12 -44.51 -9.66
CA VAL A 293 10.95 -45.08 -8.58
C VAL A 293 12.15 -44.17 -8.25
N LEU A 294 12.79 -43.62 -9.28
CA LEU A 294 14.00 -42.79 -9.15
C LEU A 294 13.72 -41.33 -8.77
N LEU A 295 12.47 -40.87 -8.85
CA LEU A 295 12.07 -39.54 -8.42
C LEU A 295 12.17 -39.41 -6.89
N ASP A 296 12.92 -38.42 -6.39
CA ASP A 296 13.09 -38.20 -4.95
C ASP A 296 11.73 -38.07 -4.21
N GLY A 297 11.63 -38.62 -3.01
CA GLY A 297 10.39 -38.61 -2.20
C GLY A 297 9.86 -37.20 -1.91
N LYS A 298 10.72 -36.20 -1.73
CA LYS A 298 10.29 -34.81 -1.54
C LYS A 298 9.81 -34.19 -2.85
N ASP A 299 10.43 -34.57 -3.96
CA ASP A 299 10.07 -34.08 -5.29
C ASP A 299 8.73 -34.68 -5.76
N SER A 300 8.52 -35.98 -5.57
CA SER A 300 7.22 -36.64 -5.81
C SER A 300 6.12 -36.01 -4.96
N GLN A 301 6.33 -35.78 -3.65
CA GLN A 301 5.38 -35.07 -2.81
C GLN A 301 5.12 -33.63 -3.29
N ARG A 302 6.15 -32.90 -3.73
CA ARG A 302 5.99 -31.54 -4.26
C ARG A 302 5.13 -31.53 -5.53
N VAL A 303 5.36 -32.49 -6.43
CA VAL A 303 4.59 -32.67 -7.66
C VAL A 303 3.13 -33.02 -7.32
N LEU A 304 2.89 -34.00 -6.45
CA LEU A 304 1.55 -34.42 -6.05
C LEU A 304 0.79 -33.31 -5.31
N ARG A 305 1.46 -32.49 -4.49
CA ARG A 305 0.84 -31.30 -3.86
C ARG A 305 0.40 -30.27 -4.90
N ARG A 306 1.07 -30.17 -6.06
CA ARG A 306 0.59 -29.33 -7.17
C ARG A 306 -0.60 -30.00 -7.86
N ALA A 307 -0.53 -31.32 -8.09
CA ALA A 307 -1.61 -32.07 -8.72
C ALA A 307 -2.92 -31.99 -7.92
N VAL A 308 -2.88 -32.13 -6.59
CA VAL A 308 -4.04 -31.97 -5.70
C VAL A 308 -4.57 -30.54 -5.71
N ARG A 309 -3.69 -29.52 -5.63
CA ARG A 309 -4.10 -28.10 -5.71
C ARG A 309 -4.82 -27.76 -7.00
N LYS A 310 -4.42 -28.38 -8.11
CA LYS A 310 -5.07 -28.27 -9.43
C LYS A 310 -6.23 -29.25 -9.63
N HIS A 311 -6.62 -29.99 -8.60
CA HIS A 311 -7.66 -31.01 -8.64
C HIS A 311 -7.47 -32.09 -9.72
N LEU A 312 -6.24 -32.42 -10.06
CA LEU A 312 -5.94 -33.50 -11.01
C LEU A 312 -6.15 -34.89 -10.38
N ILE A 313 -5.89 -35.00 -9.08
CA ILE A 313 -5.98 -36.23 -8.29
C ILE A 313 -6.58 -35.91 -6.92
N GLY A 314 -7.06 -36.94 -6.21
CA GLY A 314 -7.67 -36.78 -4.89
C GLY A 314 -6.65 -36.44 -3.78
N PRO A 315 -7.04 -35.63 -2.78
CA PRO A 315 -6.17 -35.20 -1.68
C PRO A 315 -5.71 -36.34 -0.77
N GLU A 316 -6.48 -37.43 -0.67
CA GLU A 316 -6.16 -38.65 0.09
C GLU A 316 -4.81 -39.27 -0.33
N LEU A 317 -4.38 -39.05 -1.58
CA LEU A 317 -3.10 -39.53 -2.07
C LEU A 317 -1.90 -38.81 -1.44
N LEU A 318 -2.06 -37.60 -0.91
CA LEU A 318 -0.95 -36.88 -0.28
C LEU A 318 -0.50 -37.53 1.03
N GLU A 319 -1.43 -38.07 1.80
CA GLU A 319 -1.14 -38.81 3.03
C GLU A 319 -0.45 -40.15 2.71
N GLN A 320 -0.85 -40.78 1.60
CA GLN A 320 -0.33 -42.08 1.16
C GLN A 320 0.96 -41.96 0.34
N ALA A 321 1.30 -40.78 -0.19
CA ALA A 321 2.41 -40.59 -1.12
C ALA A 321 3.76 -41.09 -0.58
N GLY A 322 4.03 -40.89 0.71
CA GLY A 322 5.27 -41.39 1.35
C GLY A 322 5.34 -42.92 1.33
N ALA A 323 4.27 -43.59 1.77
CA ALA A 323 4.19 -45.05 1.78
C ALA A 323 4.22 -45.65 0.36
N ILE A 324 3.58 -45.00 -0.61
CA ILE A 324 3.64 -45.40 -2.02
C ILE A 324 5.09 -45.28 -2.54
N HIS A 325 5.78 -44.18 -2.24
CA HIS A 325 7.17 -43.99 -2.64
C HIS A 325 8.12 -45.01 -2.01
N GLU A 326 7.90 -45.40 -0.75
CA GLU A 326 8.64 -46.48 -0.08
C GLU A 326 8.43 -47.84 -0.77
N ARG A 327 7.17 -48.18 -1.10
CA ARG A 327 6.86 -49.42 -1.84
C ARG A 327 7.51 -49.44 -3.23
N LEU A 328 7.59 -48.30 -3.91
CA LEU A 328 8.30 -48.19 -5.19
C LEU A 328 9.79 -48.54 -5.09
N GLN A 329 10.43 -48.38 -3.92
CA GLN A 329 11.86 -48.63 -3.78
C GLN A 329 12.27 -50.09 -4.00
N GLN A 330 11.34 -51.04 -4.03
CA GLN A 330 11.68 -52.44 -4.37
C GLN A 330 12.22 -52.61 -5.80
N TRP A 331 11.86 -51.71 -6.73
CA TRP A 331 12.38 -51.71 -8.10
C TRP A 331 13.60 -50.80 -8.27
N ARG A 332 14.17 -50.24 -7.19
CA ARG A 332 15.24 -49.23 -7.29
C ARG A 332 16.49 -49.75 -7.99
N ASP A 333 16.90 -50.99 -7.71
CA ASP A 333 18.09 -51.58 -8.34
C ASP A 333 17.89 -51.88 -9.83
N GLU A 334 16.69 -52.33 -10.20
CA GLU A 334 16.32 -52.54 -11.62
C GLU A 334 16.20 -51.20 -12.37
N ALA A 335 15.56 -50.22 -11.76
CA ALA A 335 15.44 -48.86 -12.29
C ALA A 335 16.83 -48.23 -12.47
N ARG A 336 17.74 -48.46 -11.52
CA ARG A 336 19.10 -47.95 -11.62
C ARG A 336 19.88 -48.60 -12.77
N LYS A 337 19.79 -49.92 -12.93
CA LYS A 337 20.39 -50.64 -14.06
C LYS A 337 19.83 -50.18 -15.40
N TYR A 338 18.53 -49.92 -15.48
CA TYR A 338 17.89 -49.35 -16.67
C TYR A 338 18.51 -47.99 -17.00
N VAL A 339 18.65 -47.09 -16.04
CA VAL A 339 19.28 -45.78 -16.28
C VAL A 339 20.77 -45.90 -16.58
N ASP A 340 21.51 -46.78 -15.90
CA ASP A 340 22.92 -47.02 -16.17
C ASP A 340 23.14 -47.56 -17.60
N HIS A 341 22.14 -48.21 -18.19
CA HIS A 341 22.15 -48.64 -19.60
C HIS A 341 21.74 -47.51 -20.57
N GLU A 342 20.66 -46.78 -20.28
CA GLU A 342 20.07 -45.78 -21.18
C GLU A 342 20.82 -44.44 -21.20
N LEU A 343 21.35 -44.01 -20.04
CA LEU A 343 22.00 -42.71 -19.89
C LEU A 343 23.26 -42.58 -20.77
N PRO A 344 24.20 -43.55 -20.80
CA PRO A 344 25.31 -43.57 -21.75
C PRO A 344 24.88 -43.34 -23.20
N GLN A 345 23.84 -44.05 -23.64
CA GLN A 345 23.37 -43.99 -25.03
C GLN A 345 22.82 -42.61 -25.38
N ARG A 346 22.11 -41.97 -24.43
CA ARG A 346 21.60 -40.61 -24.61
C ARG A 346 22.71 -39.55 -24.63
N VAL A 347 23.70 -39.66 -23.76
CA VAL A 347 24.86 -38.76 -23.75
C VAL A 347 25.66 -38.93 -25.05
N ALA A 348 25.87 -40.17 -25.50
CA ALA A 348 26.50 -40.45 -26.79
C ALA A 348 25.70 -39.82 -27.94
N ALA A 349 24.38 -39.96 -27.95
CA ALA A 349 23.52 -39.36 -28.97
C ALA A 349 23.54 -37.81 -28.97
N VAL A 350 23.68 -37.16 -27.80
CA VAL A 350 23.87 -35.69 -27.71
C VAL A 350 25.19 -35.27 -28.34
N LEU A 351 26.24 -36.08 -28.17
CA LEU A 351 27.58 -35.84 -28.70
C LEU A 351 27.78 -36.37 -30.13
N ASP A 352 26.74 -36.92 -30.76
CA ASP A 352 26.85 -37.48 -32.10
C ASP A 352 27.31 -36.41 -33.11
N GLY A 353 28.33 -36.73 -33.91
CA GLY A 353 28.93 -35.80 -34.88
C GLY A 353 30.03 -34.86 -34.35
N VAL A 354 30.27 -34.76 -33.03
CA VAL A 354 31.39 -33.96 -32.45
C VAL A 354 32.50 -34.82 -31.83
N VAL A 355 32.34 -36.13 -31.83
CA VAL A 355 33.35 -37.10 -31.39
C VAL A 355 34.43 -37.23 -32.46
N GLY A 356 35.71 -37.15 -32.07
CA GLY A 356 36.82 -37.32 -33.01
C GLY A 356 36.83 -38.72 -33.63
N ALA A 357 37.18 -38.81 -34.91
CA ALA A 357 37.17 -40.09 -35.63
C ALA A 357 38.01 -41.18 -34.92
N GLY A 358 37.39 -42.34 -34.67
CA GLY A 358 38.04 -43.48 -34.00
C GLY A 358 38.04 -43.40 -32.47
N ARG A 359 37.39 -42.40 -31.88
CA ARG A 359 37.30 -42.18 -30.42
C ARG A 359 35.97 -42.66 -29.82
N GLU A 360 35.11 -43.28 -30.64
CA GLU A 360 33.80 -43.77 -30.23
C GLU A 360 33.91 -44.87 -29.16
N ALA A 361 34.88 -45.76 -29.29
CA ALA A 361 35.15 -46.80 -28.28
C ALA A 361 35.65 -46.21 -26.95
N ASP A 362 36.47 -45.17 -27.01
CA ASP A 362 36.96 -44.46 -25.82
C ASP A 362 35.83 -43.68 -25.13
N LEU A 363 34.94 -43.05 -25.90
CA LEU A 363 33.74 -42.42 -25.38
C LEU A 363 32.86 -43.45 -24.67
N VAL A 364 32.53 -44.58 -25.31
CA VAL A 364 31.73 -45.66 -24.70
C VAL A 364 32.39 -46.17 -23.41
N SER A 365 33.72 -46.33 -23.38
CA SER A 365 34.44 -46.74 -22.17
C SER A 365 34.41 -45.71 -21.04
N LEU A 366 34.31 -44.41 -21.33
CA LEU A 366 34.15 -43.37 -20.31
C LEU A 366 32.71 -43.25 -19.84
N LEU A 367 31.74 -43.59 -20.69
CA LEU A 367 30.32 -43.54 -20.38
C LEU A 367 29.89 -44.68 -19.43
N THR A 368 30.55 -45.84 -19.43
CA THR A 368 30.22 -46.98 -18.54
C THR A 368 30.42 -46.71 -17.05
N ALA A 369 31.03 -45.57 -16.68
CA ALA A 369 31.30 -45.15 -15.30
C ALA A 369 30.53 -43.89 -14.87
N ILE A 370 29.53 -43.43 -15.62
CA ILE A 370 28.80 -42.19 -15.34
C ILE A 370 27.65 -42.41 -14.35
N ASP A 371 27.69 -41.68 -13.22
CA ASP A 371 26.53 -41.49 -12.35
C ASP A 371 25.60 -40.39 -12.92
N VAL A 372 24.28 -40.55 -12.78
CA VAL A 372 23.25 -39.55 -13.16
C VAL A 372 23.51 -38.17 -12.54
N ASN A 373 24.17 -38.10 -11.39
CA ASN A 373 24.52 -36.84 -10.72
C ASN A 373 25.85 -36.25 -11.21
N GLY A 374 26.58 -36.97 -12.06
CA GLY A 374 27.87 -36.59 -12.60
C GLY A 374 27.81 -35.88 -13.94
N LEU A 375 26.65 -35.43 -14.43
CA LEU A 375 26.57 -34.66 -15.69
C LEU A 375 27.41 -33.36 -15.66
N PRO A 376 27.43 -32.56 -14.57
CA PRO A 376 28.34 -31.42 -14.45
C PRO A 376 29.80 -31.90 -14.38
N GLY A 377 30.65 -31.45 -15.30
CA GLY A 377 32.06 -31.87 -15.38
C GLY A 377 32.36 -32.97 -16.41
N LEU A 378 31.37 -33.41 -17.19
CA LEU A 378 31.60 -34.40 -18.27
C LEU A 378 32.49 -33.84 -19.38
N PHE A 379 32.31 -32.57 -19.74
CA PHE A 379 33.12 -31.94 -20.77
C PHE A 379 34.62 -32.00 -20.42
N GLU A 380 34.99 -31.58 -19.21
CA GLU A 380 36.37 -31.58 -18.75
C GLU A 380 36.97 -32.99 -18.73
N ARG A 381 36.19 -34.01 -18.35
CA ARG A 381 36.63 -35.41 -18.38
C ARG A 381 36.87 -35.93 -19.80
N PHE A 382 35.96 -35.65 -20.72
CA PHE A 382 36.10 -36.05 -22.13
C PHE A 382 37.21 -35.26 -22.85
N ASP A 383 37.38 -33.98 -22.52
CA ASP A 383 38.44 -33.14 -23.07
C ASP A 383 39.82 -33.59 -22.60
N MET A 384 39.97 -33.90 -21.30
CA MET A 384 41.19 -34.49 -20.74
C MET A 384 41.54 -35.84 -21.38
N ALA A 385 40.54 -36.65 -21.67
CA ALA A 385 40.74 -37.92 -22.35
C ALA A 385 41.07 -37.74 -23.84
N GLY A 386 40.81 -36.57 -24.44
CA GLY A 386 41.03 -36.29 -25.86
C GLY A 386 39.93 -36.84 -26.76
N ILE A 387 38.68 -36.86 -26.30
CA ILE A 387 37.53 -37.38 -27.09
C ILE A 387 37.19 -36.45 -28.26
N PHE A 388 37.39 -35.14 -28.09
CA PHE A 388 37.04 -34.12 -29.08
C PHE A 388 38.29 -33.60 -29.80
N SER A 389 38.16 -33.32 -31.09
CA SER A 389 39.20 -32.58 -31.83
C SER A 389 39.25 -31.12 -31.36
N LEU A 390 40.35 -30.41 -31.63
CA LEU A 390 40.46 -28.99 -31.23
C LEU A 390 39.37 -28.11 -31.86
N SER A 391 38.88 -28.43 -33.06
CA SER A 391 37.79 -27.68 -33.71
C SER A 391 36.43 -27.95 -33.09
N ASP A 392 36.21 -29.15 -32.54
CA ASP A 392 34.88 -29.58 -32.10
C ASP A 392 34.65 -29.35 -30.60
N ARG A 393 35.70 -29.00 -29.84
CA ARG A 393 35.63 -28.70 -28.40
C ARG A 393 34.55 -27.67 -28.04
N PRO A 394 34.44 -26.50 -28.71
CA PRO A 394 33.43 -25.50 -28.35
C PRO A 394 32.00 -26.04 -28.52
N GLU A 395 31.76 -26.80 -29.59
CA GLU A 395 30.45 -27.39 -29.88
C GLU A 395 30.12 -28.53 -28.91
N ALA A 396 31.09 -29.38 -28.58
CA ALA A 396 30.93 -30.41 -27.57
C ALA A 396 30.59 -29.81 -26.19
N GLN A 397 31.26 -28.71 -25.80
CA GLN A 397 30.96 -27.99 -24.56
C GLN A 397 29.55 -27.39 -24.58
N ALA A 398 29.15 -26.81 -25.72
CA ALA A 398 27.82 -26.23 -25.91
C ALA A 398 26.72 -27.31 -25.84
N ARG A 399 26.87 -28.42 -26.55
CA ARG A 399 25.95 -29.57 -26.57
C ARG A 399 25.74 -30.15 -25.18
N LEU A 400 26.81 -30.37 -24.41
CA LEU A 400 26.71 -30.86 -23.02
C LEU A 400 26.06 -29.83 -22.08
N GLY A 401 26.39 -28.54 -22.22
CA GLY A 401 25.75 -27.48 -21.46
C GLY A 401 24.25 -27.34 -21.76
N LEU A 402 23.85 -27.51 -23.02
CA LEU A 402 22.45 -27.55 -23.44
C LEU A 402 21.76 -28.82 -22.93
N ALA A 403 22.44 -29.97 -22.91
CA ALA A 403 21.89 -31.20 -22.38
C ALA A 403 21.50 -31.07 -20.89
N ASP A 404 22.31 -30.38 -20.09
CA ASP A 404 22.01 -30.05 -18.69
C ASP A 404 20.79 -29.11 -18.57
N LEU A 405 20.70 -28.10 -19.43
CA LEU A 405 19.62 -27.12 -19.40
C LEU A 405 18.29 -27.61 -20.00
N LEU A 406 18.35 -28.50 -21.00
CA LEU A 406 17.21 -28.94 -21.82
C LEU A 406 16.81 -30.41 -21.61
N GLY A 407 17.53 -31.18 -20.78
CA GLY A 407 17.11 -32.52 -20.33
C GLY A 407 17.51 -33.70 -21.22
N LEU A 408 18.79 -33.82 -21.60
CA LEU A 408 19.36 -34.96 -22.37
C LEU A 408 18.50 -35.43 -23.56
N HIS A 409 17.82 -34.50 -24.24
CA HIS A 409 17.00 -34.75 -25.43
C HIS A 409 17.85 -34.47 -26.68
N PRO A 410 18.41 -35.49 -27.36
CA PRO A 410 19.39 -35.28 -28.44
C PRO A 410 18.84 -34.47 -29.60
N GLY A 411 17.58 -34.71 -29.99
CA GLY A 411 16.91 -33.93 -31.03
C GLY A 411 16.70 -32.47 -30.65
N LEU A 412 16.35 -32.17 -29.39
CA LEU A 412 16.13 -30.80 -28.95
C LEU A 412 17.46 -30.05 -28.82
N VAL A 413 18.50 -30.72 -28.32
CA VAL A 413 19.85 -30.14 -28.25
C VAL A 413 20.38 -29.86 -29.66
N SER A 414 20.27 -30.81 -30.58
CA SER A 414 20.72 -30.64 -31.97
C SER A 414 19.96 -29.50 -32.66
N GLU A 415 18.64 -29.43 -32.52
CA GLU A 415 17.82 -28.35 -33.08
C GLU A 415 18.20 -26.97 -32.51
N VAL A 416 18.55 -26.87 -31.23
CA VAL A 416 18.99 -25.61 -30.63
C VAL A 416 20.40 -25.24 -31.11
N VAL A 417 21.30 -26.21 -31.29
CA VAL A 417 22.64 -25.97 -31.86
C VAL A 417 22.53 -25.50 -33.32
N GLU A 418 21.80 -26.23 -34.15
CA GLU A 418 21.67 -25.97 -35.60
C GLU A 418 20.75 -24.79 -35.90
N GLY A 419 19.54 -24.78 -35.31
CA GLY A 419 18.48 -23.82 -35.60
C GLY A 419 18.61 -22.48 -34.87
N ALA A 420 19.20 -22.46 -33.66
CA ALA A 420 19.46 -21.23 -32.91
C ALA A 420 20.94 -20.80 -32.96
N GLY A 421 21.81 -21.55 -33.65
CA GLY A 421 23.23 -21.24 -33.78
C GLY A 421 23.95 -21.25 -32.44
N ALA A 422 23.66 -22.23 -31.59
CA ALA A 422 24.18 -22.35 -30.22
C ALA A 422 25.36 -23.31 -30.11
N GLY A 423 26.31 -23.22 -31.05
CA GLY A 423 27.49 -24.10 -31.16
C GLY A 423 28.67 -23.72 -30.25
N THR A 424 28.57 -22.66 -29.45
CA THR A 424 29.60 -22.31 -28.45
C THR A 424 28.98 -21.97 -27.09
N PRO A 425 29.74 -22.07 -25.97
CA PRO A 425 29.26 -21.71 -24.63
C PRO A 425 28.69 -20.28 -24.53
N GLU A 426 29.29 -19.33 -25.27
CA GLU A 426 28.83 -17.94 -25.33
C GLU A 426 27.47 -17.83 -26.02
N GLN A 427 27.25 -18.60 -27.09
CA GLN A 427 25.97 -18.63 -27.80
C GLN A 427 24.89 -19.31 -26.95
N VAL A 428 25.22 -20.37 -26.21
CA VAL A 428 24.31 -21.00 -25.23
C VAL A 428 23.88 -19.98 -24.16
N ARG A 429 24.81 -19.17 -23.66
CA ARG A 429 24.50 -18.10 -22.69
C ARG A 429 23.49 -17.08 -23.25
N LYS A 430 23.61 -16.73 -24.54
CA LYS A 430 22.66 -15.81 -25.22
C LYS A 430 21.25 -16.37 -25.30
N LEU A 431 21.05 -17.69 -25.24
CA LEU A 431 19.71 -18.28 -25.17
C LEU A 431 18.95 -17.93 -23.89
N ALA A 432 19.65 -17.48 -22.83
CA ALA A 432 19.00 -16.93 -21.64
C ALA A 432 18.21 -15.64 -21.92
N GLN A 433 18.46 -14.99 -23.06
CA GLN A 433 17.74 -13.81 -23.50
C GLN A 433 16.36 -14.15 -24.07
N LEU A 434 16.10 -15.41 -24.44
CA LEU A 434 14.83 -15.87 -25.02
C LEU A 434 13.71 -15.97 -23.98
N GLU A 435 12.49 -15.64 -24.38
CA GLU A 435 11.30 -15.69 -23.52
C GLU A 435 10.52 -16.99 -23.72
N ARG A 436 9.55 -17.24 -22.83
CA ARG A 436 8.69 -18.44 -22.89
C ARG A 436 8.07 -18.65 -24.27
N LYS A 437 7.68 -17.59 -24.97
CA LYS A 437 7.07 -17.66 -26.31
C LYS A 437 8.05 -18.16 -27.36
N ASP A 438 9.33 -17.79 -27.24
CA ASP A 438 10.37 -18.15 -28.20
C ASP A 438 10.71 -19.63 -28.02
N TRP A 439 10.87 -20.06 -26.77
CA TRP A 439 11.05 -21.46 -26.41
C TRP A 439 9.83 -22.32 -26.77
N SER A 440 8.60 -21.86 -26.55
CA SER A 440 7.40 -22.63 -26.94
C SER A 440 7.33 -22.78 -28.47
N ALA A 441 7.63 -21.73 -29.23
CA ALA A 441 7.66 -21.80 -30.69
C ALA A 441 8.78 -22.71 -31.22
N MET A 442 9.91 -22.84 -30.51
CA MET A 442 10.95 -23.82 -30.85
C MET A 442 10.49 -25.25 -30.58
N ILE A 443 9.80 -25.50 -29.47
CA ILE A 443 9.23 -26.81 -29.14
C ILE A 443 8.10 -27.20 -30.11
N GLU A 444 7.23 -26.26 -30.48
CA GLU A 444 6.06 -26.47 -31.35
C GLU A 444 6.44 -26.68 -32.83
N ARG A 445 7.62 -26.22 -33.28
CA ARG A 445 8.09 -26.40 -34.66
C ARG A 445 8.45 -27.85 -35.03
N GLY A 446 8.40 -28.77 -34.06
CA GLY A 446 7.82 -30.09 -34.28
C GLY A 446 8.56 -31.09 -35.18
N ASN A 447 9.88 -31.28 -35.01
CA ASN A 447 10.60 -32.41 -35.63
C ASN A 447 11.44 -33.24 -34.64
N LEU A 448 11.02 -33.32 -33.37
CA LEU A 448 11.59 -34.31 -32.46
C LEU A 448 11.16 -35.71 -32.90
N ARG A 449 12.10 -36.45 -33.49
CA ARG A 449 11.94 -37.87 -33.83
C ARG A 449 12.55 -38.70 -32.72
N LEU A 450 11.74 -39.55 -32.08
CA LEU A 450 12.23 -40.64 -31.26
C LEU A 450 12.05 -41.94 -32.04
N GLY A 451 13.13 -42.64 -32.36
CA GLY A 451 13.05 -43.93 -33.06
C GLY A 451 12.32 -43.90 -34.42
N GLY A 452 12.29 -42.75 -35.11
CA GLY A 452 11.67 -42.61 -36.43
C GLY A 452 10.20 -42.14 -36.46
N ALA A 453 9.53 -41.98 -35.31
CA ALA A 453 8.17 -41.45 -35.25
C ALA A 453 8.14 -39.96 -34.82
N PRO A 454 7.25 -39.12 -35.37
CA PRO A 454 7.06 -37.75 -34.91
C PRO A 454 6.54 -37.74 -33.47
N ILE A 455 7.21 -37.03 -32.57
CA ILE A 455 6.62 -36.63 -31.30
C ILE A 455 5.65 -35.48 -31.63
N SER A 456 4.36 -35.78 -31.68
CA SER A 456 3.36 -34.71 -31.60
C SER A 456 3.62 -33.96 -30.30
N SER A 457 3.83 -32.64 -30.35
CA SER A 457 3.69 -31.81 -29.16
C SER A 457 2.25 -32.00 -28.68
N ALA A 458 2.04 -32.89 -27.71
CA ALA A 458 0.72 -33.43 -27.37
C ALA A 458 -0.34 -32.36 -27.12
N SER A 459 0.08 -31.13 -26.76
CA SER A 459 -0.72 -29.90 -26.88
C SER A 459 0.16 -28.64 -26.80
N ALA A 460 -0.31 -27.50 -27.31
CA ALA A 460 0.34 -26.18 -27.11
C ALA A 460 0.45 -25.79 -25.61
N ALA A 461 -0.40 -26.37 -24.76
CA ALA A 461 -0.33 -26.18 -23.32
C ALA A 461 0.90 -26.86 -22.70
N SER A 462 1.27 -28.06 -23.19
CA SER A 462 2.47 -28.78 -22.75
C SER A 462 3.76 -28.05 -23.15
N ALA A 463 3.84 -27.57 -24.41
CA ALA A 463 4.98 -26.79 -24.89
C ALA A 463 5.22 -25.51 -24.05
N ARG A 464 4.16 -24.80 -23.67
CA ARG A 464 4.26 -23.62 -22.79
C ARG A 464 4.77 -23.95 -21.38
N ARG A 465 4.39 -25.09 -20.81
CA ARG A 465 4.87 -25.53 -19.48
C ARG A 465 6.36 -25.86 -19.52
N GLN A 466 6.79 -26.63 -20.52
CA GLN A 466 8.20 -26.97 -20.72
C GLN A 466 9.05 -25.73 -21.00
N ALA A 467 8.60 -24.82 -21.86
CA ALA A 467 9.25 -23.54 -22.09
C ALA A 467 9.40 -22.72 -20.80
N SER A 468 8.39 -22.72 -19.93
CA SER A 468 8.47 -22.08 -18.61
C SER A 468 9.49 -22.72 -17.67
N ALA A 469 9.77 -24.02 -17.78
CA ALA A 469 10.80 -24.69 -17.00
C ALA A 469 12.19 -24.37 -17.56
N ILE A 470 12.35 -24.41 -18.88
CA ILE A 470 13.58 -24.05 -19.59
C ILE A 470 14.00 -22.61 -19.23
N VAL A 471 13.09 -21.64 -19.37
CA VAL A 471 13.37 -20.23 -19.04
C VAL A 471 13.89 -20.09 -17.60
N ARG A 472 13.27 -20.75 -16.62
CA ARG A 472 13.71 -20.69 -15.22
C ARG A 472 15.12 -21.24 -15.02
N ARG A 473 15.48 -22.33 -15.71
CA ARG A 473 16.83 -22.90 -15.63
C ARG A 473 17.87 -21.95 -16.23
N PHE A 474 17.56 -21.35 -17.39
CA PHE A 474 18.41 -20.33 -17.99
C PHE A 474 18.54 -19.09 -17.09
N GLU A 475 17.45 -18.60 -16.48
CA GLU A 475 17.49 -17.51 -15.49
C GLU A 475 18.33 -17.86 -14.26
N GLN A 476 18.29 -19.12 -13.80
CA GLN A 476 19.12 -19.58 -12.69
C GLN A 476 20.59 -19.74 -13.07
N ARG A 477 20.89 -20.24 -14.27
CA ARG A 477 22.27 -20.46 -14.74
C ARG A 477 22.95 -19.17 -15.16
N TYR A 478 22.23 -18.30 -15.86
CA TYR A 478 22.69 -17.06 -16.47
C TYR A 478 21.79 -15.87 -16.09
N PRO A 479 21.73 -15.50 -14.80
CA PRO A 479 20.80 -14.50 -14.29
C PRO A 479 20.99 -13.12 -14.93
N THR A 480 22.23 -12.71 -15.17
CA THR A 480 22.55 -11.39 -15.73
C THR A 480 22.12 -11.29 -17.18
N ALA A 481 22.36 -12.32 -18.00
CA ALA A 481 21.94 -12.33 -19.40
C ALA A 481 20.41 -12.30 -19.53
N ALA A 482 19.70 -13.09 -18.71
CA ALA A 482 18.24 -13.07 -18.67
C ALA A 482 17.70 -11.72 -18.18
N PHE A 483 18.32 -11.15 -17.14
CA PHE A 483 17.93 -9.84 -16.61
C PHE A 483 18.15 -8.72 -17.62
N ALA A 484 19.31 -8.66 -18.27
CA ALA A 484 19.66 -7.66 -19.27
C ALA A 484 18.67 -7.67 -20.44
N ALA A 485 18.32 -8.86 -20.92
CA ALA A 485 17.35 -9.03 -22.00
C ALA A 485 15.94 -8.54 -21.63
N GLN A 486 15.46 -8.89 -20.42
CA GLN A 486 14.17 -8.40 -19.95
C GLN A 486 14.18 -6.89 -19.71
N LEU A 487 15.28 -6.35 -19.19
CA LEU A 487 15.47 -4.91 -18.98
C LEU A 487 15.45 -4.14 -20.29
N GLY A 488 16.23 -4.57 -21.29
CA GLY A 488 16.29 -3.94 -22.60
C GLY A 488 14.97 -3.97 -23.36
N ARG A 489 14.17 -5.04 -23.20
CA ARG A 489 12.85 -5.16 -23.83
C ARG A 489 11.76 -4.31 -23.17
N ARG A 490 11.75 -4.24 -21.84
CA ARG A 490 10.66 -3.58 -21.09
C ARG A 490 10.92 -2.11 -20.79
N GLN A 491 12.19 -1.74 -20.59
CA GLN A 491 12.64 -0.38 -20.25
C GLN A 491 11.75 0.32 -19.20
N PRO A 492 11.62 -0.27 -17.99
CA PRO A 492 10.70 0.25 -16.99
C PRO A 492 11.15 1.63 -16.48
N ALA A 493 10.21 2.57 -16.35
CA ALA A 493 10.50 3.92 -15.82
C ALA A 493 11.13 3.91 -14.41
N ALA A 494 10.88 2.86 -13.63
CA ALA A 494 11.48 2.67 -12.30
C ALA A 494 13.00 2.40 -12.34
N VAL A 495 13.55 2.06 -13.51
CA VAL A 495 14.98 1.83 -13.74
C VAL A 495 15.48 2.81 -14.81
N PRO A 496 15.94 4.01 -14.40
CA PRO A 496 16.60 4.96 -15.30
C PRO A 496 17.81 4.31 -15.98
N GLU A 497 18.17 4.81 -17.17
CA GLU A 497 19.31 4.30 -17.94
C GLU A 497 19.22 2.78 -18.29
N SER A 498 18.01 2.24 -18.42
CA SER A 498 17.77 0.81 -18.73
C SER A 498 18.60 0.31 -19.93
N GLU A 499 18.73 1.12 -20.99
CA GLU A 499 19.54 0.78 -22.16
C GLU A 499 21.04 0.74 -21.85
N GLY A 500 21.56 1.74 -21.12
CA GLY A 500 22.96 1.79 -20.71
C GLY A 500 23.34 0.62 -19.79
N ILE A 501 22.43 0.25 -18.88
CA ILE A 501 22.61 -0.91 -17.99
C ILE A 501 22.62 -2.22 -18.78
N ALA A 502 21.67 -2.42 -19.70
CA ALA A 502 21.62 -3.61 -20.55
C ALA A 502 22.89 -3.73 -21.42
N ALA A 503 23.33 -2.63 -22.03
CA ALA A 503 24.54 -2.60 -22.85
C ALA A 503 25.82 -2.92 -22.03
N LEU A 504 25.88 -2.49 -20.76
CA LEU A 504 26.99 -2.84 -19.87
C LEU A 504 27.03 -4.35 -19.60
N PHE A 505 25.87 -4.96 -19.33
CA PHE A 505 25.78 -6.41 -19.09
C PHE A 505 26.10 -7.23 -20.34
N ASP A 506 25.69 -6.76 -21.53
CA ASP A 506 26.03 -7.44 -22.78
C ASP A 506 27.53 -7.35 -23.10
N ARG A 507 28.20 -6.26 -22.71
CA ARG A 507 29.66 -6.11 -22.85
C ARG A 507 30.43 -6.99 -21.86
N HIS A 508 29.87 -7.23 -20.67
CA HIS A 508 30.49 -7.99 -19.59
C HIS A 508 29.68 -9.25 -19.24
N PRO A 509 29.63 -10.24 -20.14
CA PRO A 509 28.73 -11.39 -20.00
C PRO A 509 29.12 -12.34 -18.86
N ASP A 510 30.32 -12.21 -18.28
CA ASP A 510 30.80 -12.98 -17.12
C ASP A 510 30.41 -12.35 -15.77
N PHE A 511 29.80 -11.16 -15.78
CA PHE A 511 29.31 -10.53 -14.56
C PHE A 511 28.07 -11.26 -14.02
N ASP A 512 28.11 -11.83 -12.81
CA ASP A 512 26.93 -12.42 -12.14
C ASP A 512 26.36 -11.46 -11.08
N LEU A 513 25.13 -10.97 -11.32
CA LEU A 513 24.40 -10.07 -10.42
C LEU A 513 24.29 -10.56 -8.97
N ARG A 514 24.34 -11.88 -8.74
CA ARG A 514 24.22 -12.49 -7.41
C ARG A 514 25.54 -12.51 -6.64
N ARG A 515 26.68 -12.51 -7.34
CA ARG A 515 27.99 -12.86 -6.76
C ARG A 515 29.01 -11.75 -6.85
N HIS A 516 29.09 -11.07 -8.00
CA HIS A 516 30.14 -10.09 -8.25
C HIS A 516 29.78 -8.73 -7.68
N LYS A 517 30.76 -8.03 -7.10
CA LYS A 517 30.64 -6.60 -6.78
C LYS A 517 31.00 -5.80 -8.04
N LEU A 518 30.16 -4.85 -8.44
CA LEU A 518 30.30 -4.14 -9.72
C LEU A 518 31.66 -3.44 -9.88
N ARG A 519 32.02 -2.55 -8.95
CA ARG A 519 33.24 -1.73 -9.08
C ARG A 519 34.54 -2.56 -9.09
N PRO A 520 34.74 -3.53 -8.16
CA PRO A 520 35.91 -4.40 -8.23
C PRO A 520 35.97 -5.22 -9.53
N PHE A 521 34.83 -5.70 -10.04
CA PHE A 521 34.77 -6.44 -11.28
C PHE A 521 35.19 -5.57 -12.48
N LEU A 522 34.65 -4.36 -12.59
CA LEU A 522 34.98 -3.43 -13.68
C LEU A 522 36.45 -3.03 -13.68
N LYS A 523 37.04 -2.81 -12.49
CA LYS A 523 38.47 -2.55 -12.34
C LYS A 523 39.32 -3.73 -12.82
N ALA A 524 38.95 -4.96 -12.44
CA ALA A 524 39.65 -6.16 -12.92
C ALA A 524 39.50 -6.38 -14.43
N ALA A 525 38.36 -5.97 -15.00
CA ALA A 525 38.09 -6.02 -16.45
C ALA A 525 38.71 -4.85 -17.24
N GLY A 526 39.25 -3.83 -16.57
CA GLY A 526 39.82 -2.63 -17.21
C GLY A 526 38.79 -1.66 -17.80
N ASP A 527 37.51 -1.74 -17.42
CA ASP A 527 36.43 -0.88 -17.91
C ASP A 527 35.93 0.07 -16.80
N GLU A 528 36.77 1.04 -16.43
CA GLU A 528 36.49 2.00 -15.33
C GLU A 528 35.76 3.27 -15.79
N GLN A 529 35.61 3.49 -17.11
CA GLN A 529 35.04 4.72 -17.70
C GLN A 529 33.52 4.63 -17.93
N VAL A 530 32.78 3.98 -17.02
CA VAL A 530 31.33 3.84 -17.09
C VAL A 530 30.65 5.10 -16.52
N PRO A 531 29.62 5.68 -17.19
CA PRO A 531 28.89 6.83 -16.67
C PRO A 531 28.31 6.60 -15.26
N ALA A 532 28.40 7.60 -14.38
CA ALA A 532 27.96 7.48 -12.98
C ALA A 532 26.48 7.07 -12.84
N ALA A 533 25.59 7.61 -13.70
CA ALA A 533 24.18 7.25 -13.69
C ALA A 533 23.92 5.75 -13.99
N VAL A 534 24.72 5.15 -14.88
CA VAL A 534 24.63 3.71 -15.20
C VAL A 534 25.15 2.88 -14.03
N LEU A 535 26.25 3.29 -13.40
CA LEU A 535 26.80 2.62 -12.21
C LEU A 535 25.78 2.60 -11.07
N ASP A 536 25.19 3.75 -10.74
CA ASP A 536 24.18 3.87 -9.69
C ASP A 536 22.93 3.03 -10.00
N GLY A 537 22.53 3.00 -11.28
CA GLY A 537 21.44 2.17 -11.79
C GLY A 537 21.70 0.67 -11.60
N VAL A 538 22.89 0.19 -11.99
CA VAL A 538 23.29 -1.22 -11.80
C VAL A 538 23.33 -1.59 -10.33
N GLU A 539 23.94 -0.76 -9.48
CA GLU A 539 24.01 -1.03 -8.04
C GLU A 539 22.61 -1.07 -7.41
N ARG A 540 21.71 -0.16 -7.80
CA ARG A 540 20.31 -0.15 -7.37
C ARG A 540 19.60 -1.45 -7.75
N VAL A 541 19.68 -1.85 -9.02
CA VAL A 541 19.08 -3.09 -9.52
C VAL A 541 19.66 -4.30 -8.80
N GLN A 542 20.99 -4.34 -8.65
CA GLN A 542 21.69 -5.46 -8.03
C GLN A 542 21.26 -5.67 -6.58
N ARG A 543 21.14 -4.60 -5.78
CA ARG A 543 20.71 -4.68 -4.37
C ARG A 543 19.35 -5.37 -4.22
N VAL A 544 18.39 -5.01 -5.07
CA VAL A 544 17.04 -5.56 -5.03
C VAL A 544 17.02 -6.97 -5.63
N PHE A 545 17.76 -7.20 -6.72
CA PHE A 545 17.87 -8.51 -7.36
C PHE A 545 18.44 -9.57 -6.41
N GLN A 546 19.44 -9.22 -5.59
CA GLN A 546 20.00 -10.14 -4.59
C GLN A 546 18.99 -10.53 -3.49
N LEU A 547 17.88 -9.80 -3.33
CA LEU A 547 16.77 -10.16 -2.43
C LEU A 547 15.68 -10.93 -3.18
N ALA A 548 15.27 -10.41 -4.34
CA ALA A 548 14.15 -10.91 -5.13
C ALA A 548 14.46 -12.20 -5.90
N GLY A 549 15.67 -12.29 -6.46
CA GLY A 549 16.19 -13.42 -7.25
C GLY A 549 15.60 -13.56 -8.66
N ASP A 550 14.78 -12.61 -9.10
CA ASP A 550 14.04 -12.65 -10.37
C ASP A 550 13.81 -11.23 -10.90
N TYR A 551 13.80 -11.08 -12.22
CA TYR A 551 13.63 -9.78 -12.87
C TYR A 551 12.29 -9.12 -12.53
N ARG A 552 11.15 -9.82 -12.71
CA ARG A 552 9.82 -9.22 -12.55
C ARG A 552 9.58 -8.73 -11.13
N LYS A 553 10.03 -9.51 -10.15
CA LYS A 553 9.94 -9.12 -8.73
C LYS A 553 10.86 -7.93 -8.43
N THR A 554 12.05 -7.88 -9.03
CA THR A 554 12.97 -6.76 -8.87
C THR A 554 12.39 -5.47 -9.43
N GLU A 555 11.89 -5.51 -10.66
CA GLU A 555 11.20 -4.39 -11.32
C GLU A 555 10.02 -3.90 -10.48
N ALA A 556 9.14 -4.82 -10.05
CA ALA A 556 7.95 -4.48 -9.29
C ALA A 556 8.28 -3.86 -7.91
N LEU A 557 9.31 -4.35 -7.23
CA LEU A 557 9.76 -3.77 -5.95
C LEU A 557 10.38 -2.39 -6.14
N LEU A 558 11.19 -2.19 -7.18
CA LEU A 558 11.74 -0.89 -7.54
C LEU A 558 10.62 0.11 -7.89
N ALA A 559 9.62 -0.31 -8.66
CA ALA A 559 8.45 0.49 -8.99
C ALA A 559 7.59 0.84 -7.76
N ALA A 560 7.57 -0.04 -6.75
CA ALA A 560 6.95 0.22 -5.45
C ALA A 560 7.82 1.09 -4.51
N GLY A 561 8.99 1.58 -4.96
CA GLY A 561 9.88 2.45 -4.20
C GLY A 561 10.87 1.72 -3.29
N TYR A 562 11.01 0.40 -3.41
CA TYR A 562 11.98 -0.39 -2.64
C TYR A 562 13.26 -0.59 -3.44
N ASP A 563 14.29 0.21 -3.14
CA ASP A 563 15.57 0.22 -3.86
C ASP A 563 16.77 -0.31 -3.04
N SER A 564 16.51 -0.74 -1.80
CA SER A 564 17.51 -1.20 -0.86
C SER A 564 16.90 -2.01 0.29
N ALA A 565 17.74 -2.78 0.99
CA ALA A 565 17.37 -3.45 2.23
C ALA A 565 16.89 -2.44 3.31
N ALA A 566 17.53 -1.28 3.36
CA ALA A 566 17.15 -0.18 4.27
C ALA A 566 15.73 0.34 3.99
N ALA A 567 15.37 0.55 2.71
CA ALA A 567 14.02 0.99 2.32
C ALA A 567 12.95 -0.03 2.72
N ILE A 568 13.23 -1.32 2.54
CA ILE A 568 12.33 -2.42 2.95
C ILE A 568 12.12 -2.41 4.47
N VAL A 569 13.19 -2.35 5.25
CA VAL A 569 13.12 -2.31 6.73
C VAL A 569 12.39 -1.06 7.22
N ALA A 570 12.64 0.09 6.58
CA ALA A 570 12.04 1.37 6.93
C ALA A 570 10.52 1.40 6.75
N ALA A 571 9.97 0.70 5.75
CA ALA A 571 8.52 0.56 5.58
C ALA A 571 7.89 -0.32 6.68
N GLY A 572 8.65 -1.27 7.20
CA GLY A 572 8.22 -2.24 8.21
C GLY A 572 7.48 -3.45 7.65
N ARG A 573 7.53 -4.57 8.38
CA ARG A 573 7.12 -5.90 7.91
C ARG A 573 5.71 -5.95 7.34
N GLY A 574 4.73 -5.40 8.06
CA GLY A 574 3.32 -5.46 7.64
C GLY A 574 3.04 -4.70 6.34
N GLN A 575 3.64 -3.52 6.17
CA GLN A 575 3.47 -2.72 4.95
C GLN A 575 4.20 -3.39 3.77
N PHE A 576 5.46 -3.75 3.96
CA PHE A 576 6.24 -4.42 2.92
C PHE A 576 5.59 -5.71 2.44
N VAL A 577 5.08 -6.56 3.34
CA VAL A 577 4.40 -7.80 2.94
C VAL A 577 3.14 -7.50 2.10
N ARG A 578 2.37 -6.45 2.43
CA ARG A 578 1.23 -6.05 1.59
C ARG A 578 1.66 -5.55 0.22
N ASP A 579 2.67 -4.69 0.17
CA ASP A 579 3.13 -4.08 -1.07
C ASP A 579 3.82 -5.10 -1.97
N ALA A 580 4.67 -5.98 -1.43
CA ALA A 580 5.30 -7.07 -2.17
C ALA A 580 4.27 -8.07 -2.72
N ARG A 581 3.17 -8.33 -1.99
CA ARG A 581 2.05 -9.15 -2.50
C ARG A 581 1.34 -8.46 -3.66
N ARG A 582 1.04 -7.16 -3.51
CA ARG A 582 0.28 -6.38 -4.50
C ARG A 582 1.08 -6.08 -5.76
N ALA A 583 2.29 -5.55 -5.60
CA ALA A 583 3.13 -5.08 -6.70
C ALA A 583 3.86 -6.24 -7.39
N ALA A 584 4.44 -7.15 -6.62
CA ALA A 584 5.35 -8.19 -7.13
C ALA A 584 4.74 -9.60 -7.13
N GLY A 585 3.49 -9.77 -6.67
CA GLY A 585 2.80 -11.07 -6.65
C GLY A 585 3.44 -12.10 -5.72
N LEU A 586 4.22 -11.67 -4.71
CA LEU A 586 4.84 -12.61 -3.77
C LEU A 586 3.79 -13.26 -2.87
N GLY A 587 3.98 -14.53 -2.53
CA GLY A 587 3.25 -15.16 -1.43
C GLY A 587 3.62 -14.54 -0.08
N ALA A 588 2.68 -14.54 0.88
CA ALA A 588 2.89 -13.88 2.18
C ALA A 588 4.11 -14.40 2.95
N ALA A 589 4.35 -15.71 2.95
CA ALA A 589 5.53 -16.32 3.58
C ALA A 589 6.82 -15.86 2.90
N ARG A 590 6.87 -15.88 1.57
CA ARG A 590 8.07 -15.45 0.81
C ARG A 590 8.38 -13.97 0.98
N ALA A 591 7.34 -13.12 1.04
CA ALA A 591 7.52 -11.70 1.34
C ALA A 591 8.04 -11.48 2.77
N ALA A 592 7.57 -12.28 3.74
CA ALA A 592 8.10 -12.24 5.09
C ALA A 592 9.58 -12.67 5.15
N ASP A 593 9.96 -13.78 4.51
CA ASP A 593 11.36 -14.23 4.46
C ASP A 593 12.27 -13.17 3.82
N MET A 594 11.78 -12.50 2.78
CA MET A 594 12.51 -11.41 2.14
C MET A 594 12.70 -10.21 3.06
N PHE A 595 11.70 -9.89 3.91
CA PHE A 595 11.82 -8.85 4.92
C PHE A 595 12.88 -9.20 5.96
N GLU A 596 12.94 -10.46 6.43
CA GLU A 596 13.98 -10.90 7.37
C GLU A 596 15.37 -10.85 6.73
N ALA A 597 15.49 -11.29 5.47
CA ALA A 597 16.75 -11.17 4.73
C ALA A 597 17.20 -9.72 4.54
N ALA A 598 16.27 -8.80 4.27
CA ALA A 598 16.54 -7.38 4.20
C ALA A 598 16.95 -6.82 5.57
N SER A 599 16.27 -7.22 6.64
CA SER A 599 16.61 -6.83 8.02
C SER A 599 18.04 -7.22 8.40
N ASN A 600 18.42 -8.47 8.11
CA ASN A 600 19.77 -8.96 8.37
C ASN A 600 20.84 -8.22 7.56
N ARG A 601 20.60 -7.95 6.26
CA ARG A 601 21.54 -7.18 5.42
C ARG A 601 21.66 -5.73 5.87
N ASN A 602 20.54 -5.10 6.23
CA ASN A 602 20.55 -3.73 6.73
C ASN A 602 21.29 -3.62 8.07
N LEU A 603 21.05 -4.56 8.99
CA LEU A 603 21.76 -4.61 10.27
C LEU A 603 23.26 -4.83 10.06
N ALA A 604 23.66 -5.78 9.20
CA ALA A 604 25.06 -6.02 8.88
C ALA A 604 25.75 -4.76 8.34
N ALA A 605 25.09 -4.03 7.43
CA ALA A 605 25.61 -2.77 6.90
C ALA A 605 25.75 -1.69 7.98
N LEU A 606 24.75 -1.55 8.86
CA LEU A 606 24.81 -0.61 10.00
C LEU A 606 25.92 -0.97 10.98
N THR A 607 26.11 -2.24 11.30
CA THR A 607 27.17 -2.71 12.20
C THR A 607 28.56 -2.40 11.63
N VAL A 608 28.78 -2.64 10.33
CA VAL A 608 30.05 -2.29 9.67
C VAL A 608 30.27 -0.77 9.72
N ALA A 609 29.26 0.03 9.37
CA ALA A 609 29.37 1.50 9.41
C ALA A 609 29.62 2.04 10.83
N ALA A 610 28.96 1.48 11.84
CA ALA A 610 29.15 1.84 13.24
C ALA A 610 30.57 1.49 13.71
N ASN A 611 31.04 0.27 13.44
CA ASN A 611 32.38 -0.18 13.81
C ASN A 611 33.45 0.72 13.18
N LEU A 612 33.32 1.05 11.90
CA LEU A 612 34.25 1.95 11.20
C LEU A 612 34.32 3.34 11.84
N ARG A 613 33.19 3.91 12.27
CA ARG A 613 33.17 5.21 12.97
C ARG A 613 33.72 5.14 14.40
N THR A 614 33.53 4.03 15.11
CA THR A 614 34.08 3.86 16.46
C THR A 614 35.59 3.61 16.48
N LEU A 615 36.21 3.32 15.32
CA LEU A 615 37.64 3.04 15.20
C LEU A 615 38.50 4.31 15.11
N ASP A 616 37.90 5.48 14.88
CA ASP A 616 38.51 6.81 15.13
C ASP A 616 38.60 7.15 16.63
N TRP A 617 38.70 6.13 17.51
CA TRP A 617 39.02 6.26 18.93
C TRP A 617 40.52 5.95 19.16
N PRO A 618 41.45 6.91 19.01
CA PRO A 618 42.86 6.59 18.87
C PRO A 618 43.66 6.63 20.18
N ALA A 619 43.10 7.09 21.31
CA ALA A 619 43.92 7.37 22.50
C ALA A 619 43.79 6.39 23.69
N ALA A 620 42.72 5.59 23.79
CA ALA A 620 42.43 4.82 25.03
C ALA A 620 42.77 3.31 24.99
N LEU A 621 43.07 2.76 23.81
CA LEU A 621 43.41 1.34 23.64
C LEU A 621 44.90 1.22 23.30
N GLU A 622 45.70 0.84 24.29
CA GLU A 622 47.11 0.44 24.13
C GLU A 622 47.22 -1.09 23.92
N GLY A 623 48.22 -1.54 23.15
CA GLY A 623 48.57 -2.96 22.98
C GLY A 623 48.55 -3.49 21.54
N GLU A 624 49.18 -4.64 21.31
CA GLU A 624 49.33 -5.29 19.99
C GLU A 624 47.99 -5.68 19.35
N SER A 625 46.98 -6.03 20.16
CA SER A 625 45.64 -6.37 19.67
C SER A 625 44.95 -5.18 19.01
N ALA A 626 45.08 -3.97 19.58
CA ALA A 626 44.55 -2.74 19.00
C ALA A 626 45.28 -2.37 17.70
N ALA A 627 46.59 -2.61 17.62
CA ALA A 627 47.38 -2.40 16.41
C ALA A 627 47.00 -3.38 15.28
N SER A 628 46.83 -4.66 15.61
CA SER A 628 46.40 -5.70 14.66
C SER A 628 44.97 -5.47 14.15
N LEU A 629 44.06 -5.04 15.02
CA LEU A 629 42.70 -4.67 14.65
C LEU A 629 42.71 -3.46 13.69
N ARG A 630 43.48 -2.41 14.00
CA ARG A 630 43.65 -1.24 13.11
C ARG A 630 44.20 -1.63 11.74
N ALA A 631 45.23 -2.48 11.68
CA ALA A 631 45.82 -2.94 10.42
C ALA A 631 44.82 -3.75 9.57
N SER A 632 44.07 -4.66 10.20
CA SER A 632 43.04 -5.46 9.52
C SER A 632 41.91 -4.59 8.96
N PHE A 633 41.50 -3.56 9.70
CA PHE A 633 40.47 -2.62 9.24
C PHE A 633 40.98 -1.60 8.21
N GLN A 634 42.24 -1.18 8.28
CA GLN A 634 42.86 -0.38 7.22
C GLN A 634 42.95 -1.15 5.91
N ALA A 635 43.28 -2.45 5.96
CA ALA A 635 43.21 -3.32 4.79
C ALA A 635 41.77 -3.40 4.23
N LEU A 636 40.76 -3.58 5.09
CA LEU A 636 39.35 -3.54 4.69
C LEU A 636 38.93 -2.19 4.09
N ALA A 637 39.37 -1.05 4.65
CA ALA A 637 39.06 0.28 4.12
C ALA A 637 39.77 0.57 2.78
N LEU A 638 40.97 0.01 2.57
CA LEU A 638 41.68 0.07 1.28
C LEU A 638 41.01 -0.81 0.21
N GLU A 639 40.41 -1.95 0.62
CA GLU A 639 39.56 -2.78 -0.25
C GLU A 639 38.18 -2.15 -0.53
N HIS A 640 37.77 -1.17 0.29
CA HIS A 640 36.47 -0.49 0.25
C HIS A 640 36.62 1.05 0.26
N PRO A 641 37.11 1.64 -0.86
CA PRO A 641 37.42 3.07 -0.97
C PRO A 641 36.19 4.00 -0.84
N ASP A 642 34.98 3.45 -0.93
CA ASP A 642 33.73 4.15 -0.69
C ASP A 642 33.55 4.57 0.78
N LEU A 643 34.07 3.80 1.74
CA LEU A 643 33.87 4.06 3.17
C LEU A 643 34.46 5.39 3.66
N ALA A 644 35.69 5.71 3.23
CA ALA A 644 36.33 6.99 3.57
C ALA A 644 35.59 8.18 2.93
N SER A 645 35.08 8.00 1.70
CA SER A 645 34.31 9.02 0.99
C SER A 645 32.89 9.22 1.55
N LEU A 646 32.27 8.16 2.07
CA LEU A 646 30.88 8.16 2.54
C LEU A 646 30.72 8.80 3.94
N PHE A 647 31.74 8.68 4.79
CA PHE A 647 31.63 9.09 6.19
C PHE A 647 32.53 10.24 6.61
N GLY A 648 33.52 10.62 5.77
CA GLY A 648 34.51 11.66 6.08
C GLY A 648 35.49 11.23 7.18
N ALA A 649 36.62 11.95 7.31
CA ALA A 649 37.48 11.84 8.50
C ALA A 649 36.77 12.56 9.66
N GLY A 650 36.39 11.82 10.71
CA GLY A 650 35.58 12.37 11.81
C GLY A 650 36.45 12.94 12.94
N ASP A 651 36.23 14.20 13.31
CA ASP A 651 36.72 14.74 14.58
C ASP A 651 35.92 14.13 15.75
N ALA A 652 36.37 12.99 16.28
CA ALA A 652 35.71 12.28 17.37
C ALA A 652 35.98 12.87 18.78
N CYS A 653 36.96 13.76 18.93
CA CYS A 653 37.59 14.01 20.24
C CYS A 653 36.93 15.04 21.17
N ALA A 654 35.86 15.76 20.80
CA ALA A 654 35.22 16.72 21.73
C ALA A 654 33.82 17.19 21.29
N CYS A 655 32.91 16.26 21.01
CA CYS A 655 31.54 16.61 20.63
C CYS A 655 30.67 16.86 21.87
N ALA A 656 30.07 18.04 22.00
CA ALA A 656 29.04 18.31 23.02
C ALA A 656 27.83 17.37 22.83
N HIS A 657 27.09 17.08 23.92
CA HIS A 657 26.01 16.08 23.91
C HIS A 657 24.91 16.42 22.89
N CYS A 658 24.49 17.68 22.78
CA CYS A 658 23.64 18.22 21.72
C CYS A 658 24.02 17.83 20.28
N ARG A 659 25.32 17.61 20.00
CA ARG A 659 25.86 17.27 18.68
C ARG A 659 26.18 15.76 18.53
N SER A 660 25.96 14.99 19.59
CA SER A 660 26.18 13.54 19.62
C SER A 660 25.09 12.78 18.85
N ILE A 661 25.45 11.59 18.34
CA ILE A 661 24.47 10.62 17.79
C ILE A 661 23.49 10.11 18.85
N TYR A 662 23.79 10.31 20.14
CA TYR A 662 22.92 9.99 21.27
C TYR A 662 22.18 11.22 21.82
N GLY A 663 22.40 12.40 21.25
CA GLY A 663 21.83 13.66 21.72
C GLY A 663 20.37 13.88 21.32
N PRO A 664 19.71 14.92 21.89
CA PRO A 664 18.32 15.24 21.58
C PRO A 664 18.06 15.51 20.09
N ALA A 665 19.00 16.18 19.42
CA ALA A 665 18.92 16.46 17.98
C ALA A 665 18.90 15.17 17.13
N ALA A 666 19.73 14.19 17.47
CA ALA A 666 19.77 12.90 16.77
C ALA A 666 18.48 12.11 17.00
N TYR A 667 17.95 12.12 18.23
CA TYR A 667 16.67 11.51 18.55
C TYR A 667 15.50 12.15 17.79
N PHE A 668 15.44 13.48 17.74
CA PHE A 668 14.45 14.22 16.96
C PHE A 668 14.53 13.87 15.46
N ALA A 669 15.74 13.87 14.89
CA ALA A 669 15.95 13.51 13.50
C ALA A 669 15.49 12.07 13.19
N ASP A 670 15.74 11.12 14.11
CA ASP A 670 15.28 9.74 13.96
C ASP A 670 13.75 9.62 14.03
N ILE A 671 13.09 10.35 14.94
CA ILE A 671 11.62 10.42 14.98
C ILE A 671 11.07 11.00 13.67
N MET A 672 11.63 12.10 13.17
CA MET A 672 11.17 12.71 11.91
C MET A 672 11.36 11.76 10.73
N ARG A 673 12.48 11.03 10.69
CA ARG A 673 12.74 9.98 9.70
C ARG A 673 11.75 8.81 9.84
N PHE A 674 11.44 8.38 11.06
CA PHE A 674 10.45 7.35 11.33
C PHE A 674 9.07 7.76 10.82
N LEU A 675 8.60 8.97 11.18
CA LEU A 675 7.30 9.50 10.78
C LEU A 675 7.17 9.73 9.26
N ARG A 676 8.27 10.06 8.57
CA ARG A 676 8.30 10.19 7.11
C ARG A 676 7.87 8.89 6.42
N ASN A 677 8.22 7.74 6.98
CA ASN A 677 7.96 6.43 6.37
C ASN A 677 6.64 5.80 6.83
N ARG A 678 5.77 6.56 7.53
CA ARG A 678 4.46 6.11 8.00
C ARG A 678 3.36 6.83 7.25
N LEU A 679 2.71 6.14 6.31
CA LEU A 679 1.53 6.68 5.63
C LEU A 679 0.32 6.68 6.56
N VAL A 680 -0.46 7.75 6.52
CA VAL A 680 -1.69 7.92 7.30
C VAL A 680 -2.90 7.74 6.38
N ARG A 681 -3.89 6.98 6.86
CA ARG A 681 -5.15 6.74 6.15
C ARG A 681 -6.07 7.94 6.32
N ASP A 682 -6.51 8.52 5.21
CA ASP A 682 -7.50 9.59 5.24
C ASP A 682 -8.91 8.99 5.35
N THR A 683 -9.47 9.03 6.56
CA THR A 683 -10.81 8.51 6.86
C THR A 683 -11.95 9.44 6.43
N THR A 684 -11.63 10.64 5.91
CA THR A 684 -12.64 11.63 5.50
C THR A 684 -13.10 11.45 4.05
N VAL A 685 -12.36 10.66 3.26
CA VAL A 685 -12.66 10.37 1.85
C VAL A 685 -12.83 8.85 1.63
N THR A 686 -13.67 8.47 0.66
CA THR A 686 -13.93 7.06 0.29
C THR A 686 -13.67 6.86 -1.21
N PRO A 687 -12.79 5.93 -1.61
CA PRO A 687 -12.00 5.03 -0.76
C PRO A 687 -10.95 5.81 0.02
N SER A 688 -10.69 5.42 1.28
CA SER A 688 -9.74 6.10 2.18
C SER A 688 -8.28 5.81 1.79
N PRO A 689 -7.61 6.69 1.03
CA PRO A 689 -6.28 6.41 0.55
C PRO A 689 -5.24 6.71 1.64
N SER A 690 -4.07 6.11 1.54
CA SER A 690 -2.91 6.44 2.38
C SER A 690 -1.90 7.21 1.54
N THR A 691 -2.11 8.52 1.36
CA THR A 691 -1.34 9.37 0.43
C THR A 691 -0.30 10.24 1.11
N ARG A 692 -0.51 10.62 2.37
CA ARG A 692 0.37 11.53 3.12
C ARG A 692 1.11 10.82 4.24
N SER A 693 2.35 11.23 4.48
CA SER A 693 3.12 10.73 5.62
C SER A 693 2.67 11.37 6.93
N ALA A 694 2.85 10.67 8.06
CA ALA A 694 2.57 11.21 9.39
C ALA A 694 3.38 12.48 9.66
N ARG A 695 4.61 12.54 9.13
CA ARG A 695 5.45 13.74 9.18
C ARG A 695 4.82 14.93 8.43
N GLU A 696 4.26 14.73 7.24
CA GLU A 696 3.61 15.81 6.50
C GLU A 696 2.39 16.36 7.22
N ILE A 697 1.60 15.50 7.88
CA ILE A 697 0.46 15.93 8.69
C ILE A 697 0.95 16.69 9.92
N LEU A 698 2.02 16.21 10.56
CA LEU A 698 2.63 16.89 11.70
C LEU A 698 3.15 18.28 11.30
N PHE A 699 3.91 18.39 10.21
CA PHE A 699 4.43 19.67 9.73
C PHE A 699 3.34 20.63 9.22
N ALA A 700 2.20 20.11 8.76
CA ALA A 700 1.06 20.97 8.44
C ALA A 700 0.44 21.62 9.69
N ARG A 701 0.55 20.97 10.86
CA ARG A 701 0.07 21.50 12.15
C ARG A 701 1.14 22.27 12.92
N ARG A 702 2.39 21.83 12.79
CA ARG A 702 3.57 22.30 13.50
C ARG A 702 4.73 22.50 12.51
N PRO A 703 4.63 23.52 11.63
CA PRO A 703 5.66 23.80 10.63
C PRO A 703 7.00 24.18 11.26
N ASP A 704 6.96 24.73 12.47
CA ASP A 704 8.11 25.09 13.31
C ASP A 704 9.05 23.90 13.57
N LEU A 705 8.53 22.69 13.74
CA LEU A 705 9.36 21.48 13.92
C LEU A 705 10.23 21.17 12.69
N GLY A 706 9.81 21.59 11.50
CA GLY A 706 10.62 21.45 10.28
C GLY A 706 11.63 22.58 10.09
N GLN A 707 11.56 23.62 10.93
CA GLN A 707 12.34 24.86 10.82
C GLN A 707 13.29 25.08 12.01
N ILE A 708 13.15 24.30 13.08
CA ILE A 708 14.03 24.36 14.25
C ILE A 708 15.45 23.90 13.90
N ASP A 709 16.44 24.65 14.35
CA ASP A 709 17.84 24.32 14.15
C ASP A 709 18.27 23.20 15.12
N LEU A 710 18.98 22.20 14.61
CA LEU A 710 19.47 21.07 15.39
C LEU A 710 20.81 21.44 16.06
N ASP A 711 20.77 22.44 16.94
CA ASP A 711 21.90 22.97 17.67
C ASP A 711 21.79 22.76 19.20
N CYS A 712 22.80 23.23 19.93
CA CYS A 712 22.87 23.06 21.38
C CYS A 712 21.89 23.97 22.14
N ALA A 713 21.58 25.15 21.61
CA ALA A 713 20.69 26.07 22.29
C ALA A 713 19.26 25.51 22.30
N ASN A 714 18.78 25.05 21.14
CA ASN A 714 17.47 24.40 21.02
C ASN A 714 17.38 23.04 21.73
N ALA A 715 18.51 22.32 21.85
CA ALA A 715 18.53 21.00 22.47
C ALA A 715 18.63 21.02 24.00
N GLU A 716 19.27 22.03 24.59
CA GLU A 716 19.71 21.98 26.00
C GLU A 716 19.27 23.18 26.85
N VAL A 717 18.90 24.33 26.27
CA VAL A 717 18.45 25.48 27.06
C VAL A 717 17.01 25.21 27.56
N PRO A 718 16.78 25.13 28.88
CA PRO A 718 15.44 24.95 29.40
C PRO A 718 14.64 26.23 29.20
N VAL A 719 13.41 26.07 28.74
CA VAL A 719 12.44 27.15 28.54
C VAL A 719 11.12 26.77 29.22
N PRO A 720 10.37 27.71 29.80
CA PRO A 720 9.04 27.43 30.31
C PRO A 720 8.12 26.89 29.21
N HIS A 721 7.53 25.71 29.43
CA HIS A 721 6.68 25.08 28.40
C HIS A 721 5.49 25.95 27.99
N ILE A 722 4.93 26.74 28.92
CA ILE A 722 3.80 27.63 28.64
C ILE A 722 4.17 28.70 27.60
N ASP A 723 5.41 29.14 27.56
CA ASP A 723 5.87 30.16 26.61
C ASP A 723 5.77 29.61 25.18
N ILE A 724 6.29 28.40 24.94
CA ILE A 724 6.16 27.72 23.64
C ILE A 724 4.67 27.57 23.24
N VAL A 725 3.80 27.24 24.20
CA VAL A 725 2.36 27.12 23.92
C VAL A 725 1.77 28.47 23.51
N CYS A 726 2.09 29.54 24.23
CA CYS A 726 1.66 30.90 23.89
C CYS A 726 2.20 31.31 22.51
N GLU A 727 3.48 31.08 22.23
CA GLU A 727 4.10 31.40 20.93
C GLU A 727 3.36 30.76 19.75
N LEU A 728 2.95 29.50 19.90
CA LEU A 728 2.21 28.78 18.86
C LEU A 728 0.76 29.26 18.73
N LEU A 729 0.08 29.54 19.85
CA LEU A 729 -1.29 30.03 19.83
C LEU A 729 -1.37 31.47 19.31
N GLU A 730 -0.40 32.30 19.67
CA GLU A 730 -0.25 33.67 19.17
C GLU A 730 -0.08 33.69 17.65
N GLU A 731 0.73 32.80 17.08
CA GLU A 731 0.86 32.62 15.63
C GLU A 731 -0.47 32.21 14.97
N MET A 732 -1.30 31.42 15.65
CA MET A 732 -2.62 31.05 15.13
C MET A 732 -3.62 32.21 15.18
N VAL A 733 -3.49 33.11 16.16
CA VAL A 733 -4.36 34.28 16.32
C VAL A 733 -3.99 35.39 15.32
N ALA A 734 -2.70 35.68 15.19
CA ALA A 734 -2.16 36.67 14.26
C ALA A 734 -0.91 36.13 13.54
N PRO A 735 -1.07 35.42 12.41
CA PRO A 735 0.06 34.84 11.69
C PRO A 735 1.06 35.90 11.19
N ASP A 736 2.37 35.60 11.28
CA ASP A 736 3.43 36.46 10.75
C ASP A 736 3.43 36.41 9.21
N ALA A 737 2.97 37.50 8.60
CA ALA A 737 2.96 37.68 7.16
C ALA A 737 4.39 37.78 6.57
N GLY A 738 5.40 38.03 7.41
CA GLY A 738 6.75 38.32 6.99
C GLY A 738 6.89 39.69 6.33
N PHE A 739 8.07 39.94 5.77
CA PHE A 739 8.40 41.17 5.04
C PHE A 739 9.07 40.85 3.71
N THR A 740 8.97 41.75 2.75
CA THR A 740 9.41 41.49 1.38
C THR A 740 10.83 41.95 1.13
N PHE A 741 11.53 41.22 0.26
CA PHE A 741 12.85 41.59 -0.26
C PHE A 741 12.90 41.29 -1.75
N ASN A 742 13.36 42.24 -2.55
CA ASN A 742 13.44 42.09 -4.00
C ASN A 742 14.89 41.90 -4.45
N ALA A 743 15.20 40.76 -5.05
CA ALA A 743 16.49 40.47 -5.66
C ALA A 743 16.36 39.44 -6.77
N ALA A 744 17.03 39.67 -7.90
CA ALA A 744 16.97 38.77 -9.05
C ALA A 744 17.50 37.36 -8.74
N THR A 745 18.54 37.26 -7.91
CA THR A 745 19.15 35.99 -7.49
C THR A 745 19.67 36.09 -6.06
N LEU A 746 19.76 34.94 -5.39
CA LEU A 746 20.41 34.75 -4.10
C LEU A 746 21.39 33.59 -4.21
N ALA A 747 22.51 33.67 -3.49
CA ALA A 747 23.53 32.64 -3.44
C ALA A 747 23.91 32.38 -1.98
N ALA A 748 24.17 31.12 -1.65
CA ALA A 748 24.66 30.76 -0.33
C ALA A 748 26.07 31.31 -0.06
N GLY A 749 26.38 31.56 1.20
CA GLY A 749 27.61 32.19 1.66
C GLY A 749 27.32 33.44 2.48
N ARG A 750 28.21 34.43 2.41
CA ARG A 750 28.04 35.69 3.15
C ARG A 750 26.78 36.43 2.68
N ALA A 751 25.93 36.85 3.62
CA ALA A 751 24.68 37.52 3.30
C ALA A 751 24.91 38.85 2.52
N PRO A 752 24.14 39.13 1.46
CA PRO A 752 24.24 40.38 0.72
C PRO A 752 23.91 41.59 1.60
N ALA A 753 24.64 42.71 1.43
CA ALA A 753 24.40 43.93 2.22
C ALA A 753 22.96 44.46 2.08
N ALA A 754 22.35 44.33 0.89
CA ALA A 754 20.95 44.72 0.66
C ALA A 754 19.96 43.86 1.45
N LEU A 755 20.24 42.56 1.60
CA LEU A 755 19.42 41.64 2.40
C LEU A 755 19.50 42.03 3.89
N LEU A 756 20.71 42.28 4.40
CA LEU A 756 20.92 42.75 5.77
C LEU A 756 20.25 44.10 6.04
N ALA A 757 20.31 45.03 5.07
CA ALA A 757 19.61 46.30 5.16
C ALA A 757 18.08 46.13 5.24
N ALA A 758 17.50 45.22 4.47
CA ALA A 758 16.07 44.91 4.54
C ALA A 758 15.67 44.32 5.90
N VAL A 759 16.47 43.41 6.45
CA VAL A 759 16.25 42.83 7.80
C VAL A 759 16.32 43.92 8.89
N ARG A 760 17.29 44.83 8.80
CA ARG A 760 17.41 45.97 9.73
C ARG A 760 16.26 46.96 9.59
N ALA A 761 15.79 47.21 8.36
CA ALA A 761 14.63 48.06 8.11
C ALA A 761 13.33 47.47 8.69
N ALA A 762 13.23 46.14 8.78
CA ALA A 762 12.15 45.43 9.47
C ALA A 762 12.30 45.45 11.01
N GLY A 763 13.31 46.12 11.56
CA GLY A 763 13.49 46.30 13.00
C GLY A 763 14.33 45.22 13.69
N PHE A 764 14.89 44.27 12.95
CA PHE A 764 15.70 43.19 13.53
C PHE A 764 17.18 43.56 13.61
N GLN A 765 17.84 43.12 14.68
CA GLN A 765 19.29 43.22 14.83
C GLN A 765 19.97 42.04 14.10
N ILE A 766 20.94 42.34 13.24
CA ILE A 766 21.70 41.34 12.48
C ILE A 766 23.10 41.87 12.15
N LEU A 767 24.12 41.01 12.24
CA LEU A 767 25.53 41.38 12.02
C LEU A 767 25.94 41.25 10.54
N ASP A 768 27.03 41.93 10.15
CA ASP A 768 27.57 41.92 8.77
C ASP A 768 28.25 40.60 8.38
N ASN A 769 28.40 39.65 9.33
CA ASN A 769 28.92 38.31 9.12
C ASN A 769 27.83 37.23 9.07
N ALA A 770 26.54 37.60 9.06
CA ALA A 770 25.45 36.66 8.87
C ALA A 770 25.61 35.87 7.56
N VAL A 771 25.21 34.60 7.59
CA VAL A 771 25.45 33.63 6.52
C VAL A 771 24.11 33.15 5.98
N LEU A 772 23.99 33.12 4.66
CA LEU A 772 22.86 32.57 3.93
C LEU A 772 23.16 31.12 3.53
N TYR A 773 22.32 30.20 3.96
CA TYR A 773 22.39 28.76 3.62
C TYR A 773 21.31 28.38 2.62
N GLY A 774 21.58 27.37 1.78
CA GLY A 774 20.65 26.85 0.77
C GLY A 774 21.20 26.91 -0.67
N PRO A 775 20.33 26.88 -1.70
CA PRO A 775 18.89 26.69 -1.59
C PRO A 775 18.55 25.30 -1.05
N TYR A 776 17.54 25.25 -0.19
CA TYR A 776 16.87 24.03 0.22
C TYR A 776 15.68 23.74 -0.72
N ALA A 777 14.94 22.66 -0.47
CA ALA A 777 13.76 22.32 -1.27
C ALA A 777 12.77 23.50 -1.35
N GLY A 778 12.23 23.76 -2.55
CA GLY A 778 11.28 24.84 -2.81
C GLY A 778 11.92 26.24 -2.88
N ASP A 779 13.18 26.33 -3.31
CA ASP A 779 13.95 27.58 -3.45
C ASP A 779 14.05 28.41 -2.16
N ARG A 780 14.00 27.76 -1.00
CA ARG A 780 14.13 28.41 0.31
C ARG A 780 15.61 28.60 0.69
N PHE A 781 15.95 29.77 1.19
CA PHE A 781 17.22 30.00 1.90
C PHE A 781 16.98 30.21 3.40
N MET A 782 18.03 30.02 4.20
CA MET A 782 18.02 30.33 5.64
C MET A 782 19.16 31.29 5.95
N LEU A 783 18.81 32.50 6.36
CA LEU A 783 19.75 33.50 6.85
C LEU A 783 19.97 33.28 8.34
N ARG A 784 21.21 33.03 8.75
CA ARG A 784 21.57 32.78 10.15
C ARG A 784 22.60 33.77 10.66
N ASP A 785 22.38 34.20 11.88
CA ASP A 785 23.22 35.05 12.72
C ASP A 785 23.11 34.54 14.18
N PRO A 786 24.11 34.72 15.06
CA PRO A 786 24.04 34.20 16.43
C PRO A 786 22.81 34.60 17.26
N GLY A 787 22.13 35.70 16.93
CA GLY A 787 20.91 36.14 17.63
C GLY A 787 19.61 36.02 16.83
N ILE A 788 19.67 35.59 15.56
CA ILE A 788 18.47 35.53 14.71
C ILE A 788 18.61 34.55 13.55
N ALA A 789 17.52 33.82 13.27
CA ALA A 789 17.33 33.01 12.08
C ALA A 789 16.14 33.52 11.27
N ILE A 790 16.31 33.64 9.95
CA ILE A 790 15.27 34.11 9.03
C ILE A 790 15.16 33.14 7.85
N ALA A 791 13.94 32.65 7.59
CA ALA A 791 13.63 31.97 6.35
C ALA A 791 13.45 33.00 5.23
N VAL A 792 14.05 32.74 4.07
CA VAL A 792 13.94 33.55 2.86
C VAL A 792 13.29 32.68 1.79
N ASP A 793 11.98 32.85 1.64
CA ASP A 793 11.13 32.05 0.76
C ASP A 793 10.97 32.71 -0.62
N GLY A 794 11.18 31.94 -1.69
CA GLY A 794 10.98 32.40 -3.07
C GLY A 794 9.52 32.40 -3.54
N PRO A 795 9.28 32.67 -4.85
CA PRO A 795 10.27 32.66 -5.94
C PRO A 795 10.93 34.02 -6.22
N ALA A 796 12.13 33.99 -6.82
CA ALA A 796 12.78 35.18 -7.37
C ALA A 796 11.88 35.88 -8.43
N PRO A 797 11.90 37.23 -8.53
CA PRO A 797 12.71 38.16 -7.74
C PRO A 797 12.12 38.55 -6.38
N ASN A 798 10.92 38.06 -6.04
CA ASN A 798 10.14 38.51 -4.88
C ASN A 798 10.27 37.51 -3.72
N TRP A 799 11.12 37.84 -2.75
CA TRP A 799 11.38 36.98 -1.61
C TRP A 799 10.55 37.41 -0.40
N THR A 800 10.01 36.44 0.33
CA THR A 800 9.32 36.66 1.62
C THR A 800 10.22 36.22 2.75
N LEU A 801 10.50 37.14 3.68
CA LEU A 801 11.36 36.91 4.84
C LEU A 801 10.50 36.74 6.08
N ARG A 802 10.76 35.68 6.86
CA ARG A 802 10.08 35.42 8.13
C ARG A 802 11.09 35.04 9.21
N ARG A 803 10.96 35.63 10.40
CA ARG A 803 11.79 35.26 11.55
C ARG A 803 11.38 33.85 12.00
N LEU A 804 12.37 32.97 12.14
CA LEU A 804 12.16 31.64 12.69
C LEU A 804 12.30 31.68 14.20
N ARG A 805 11.49 30.87 14.90
CA ARG A 805 11.57 30.70 16.35
C ARG A 805 12.67 29.70 16.68
N GLN A 806 13.77 30.20 17.23
CA GLN A 806 14.89 29.44 17.79
C GLN A 806 15.14 29.92 19.23
N THR A 807 15.75 29.08 20.06
CA THR A 807 16.10 29.46 21.43
C THR A 807 17.42 30.20 21.45
N HIS A 808 17.41 31.45 21.94
CA HIS A 808 18.62 32.26 22.16
C HIS A 808 18.72 32.74 23.60
N GLY A 809 19.94 33.07 24.01
CA GLY A 809 20.23 33.56 25.36
C GLY A 809 20.35 32.44 26.39
N THR A 810 20.41 32.84 27.66
CA THR A 810 20.68 31.96 28.79
C THR A 810 19.38 31.38 29.37
N PRO A 811 19.48 30.27 30.13
CA PRO A 811 18.34 29.72 30.87
C PRO A 811 17.66 30.74 31.80
N ALA A 812 18.44 31.62 32.44
CA ALA A 812 17.91 32.65 33.34
C ALA A 812 17.13 33.73 32.61
N GLU A 813 17.57 34.13 31.42
CA GLU A 813 16.86 35.08 30.56
C GLU A 813 15.54 34.49 30.05
N ARG A 814 15.56 33.23 29.56
CA ARG A 814 14.34 32.55 29.10
C ARG A 814 13.36 32.23 30.21
N ALA A 815 13.83 31.99 31.44
CA ALA A 815 12.96 31.82 32.60
C ALA A 815 12.34 33.14 33.08
N ALA A 816 13.00 34.27 32.83
CA ALA A 816 12.51 35.59 33.23
C ALA A 816 11.49 36.17 32.24
N ALA A 817 11.66 35.92 30.95
CA ALA A 817 10.73 36.37 29.91
C ALA A 817 10.74 35.45 28.67
N PRO A 818 9.58 35.26 28.02
CA PRO A 818 9.51 34.59 26.72
C PRO A 818 10.37 35.34 25.69
N GLU A 819 10.93 34.61 24.73
CA GLU A 819 11.73 35.24 23.66
C GLU A 819 10.84 35.87 22.59
N TYR A 820 9.70 35.24 22.34
CA TYR A 820 8.77 35.64 21.31
C TYR A 820 7.43 35.99 21.95
N VAL A 821 6.98 37.21 21.70
CA VAL A 821 5.64 37.68 22.04
C VAL A 821 5.07 38.41 20.83
N ASN A 822 3.92 37.96 20.35
CA ASN A 822 3.23 38.56 19.22
C ASN A 822 2.28 39.67 19.71
N ALA A 823 2.74 40.92 19.62
CA ALA A 823 1.95 42.07 20.04
C ALA A 823 0.62 42.19 19.27
N ASP A 824 0.59 41.86 17.98
CA ASP A 824 -0.62 41.94 17.15
C ASP A 824 -1.69 40.95 17.61
N ALA A 825 -1.28 39.74 18.01
CA ALA A 825 -2.20 38.77 18.61
C ALA A 825 -2.85 39.34 19.87
N HIS A 826 -2.07 39.94 20.77
CA HIS A 826 -2.59 40.54 22.00
C HIS A 826 -3.45 41.78 21.77
N MET A 827 -3.21 42.56 20.70
CA MET A 827 -4.13 43.62 20.30
C MET A 827 -5.50 43.07 19.88
N LEU A 828 -5.53 41.96 19.13
CA LEU A 828 -6.79 41.31 18.73
C LEU A 828 -7.52 40.71 19.94
N LEU A 829 -6.79 40.08 20.86
CA LEU A 829 -7.36 39.51 22.09
C LEU A 829 -7.92 40.60 23.02
N ALA A 830 -7.24 41.74 23.13
CA ALA A 830 -7.71 42.89 23.94
C ALA A 830 -8.99 43.52 23.37
N ALA A 831 -9.18 43.46 22.04
CA ALA A 831 -10.38 43.94 21.37
C ALA A 831 -11.50 42.89 21.25
N GLY A 832 -11.21 41.62 21.58
CA GLY A 832 -12.13 40.50 21.40
C GLY A 832 -13.39 40.58 22.25
N LYS A 833 -14.52 40.15 21.70
CA LYS A 833 -15.84 40.18 22.37
C LYS A 833 -16.33 38.81 22.87
N ALA A 834 -15.64 37.74 22.48
CA ALA A 834 -16.10 36.38 22.73
C ALA A 834 -16.20 36.07 24.23
N ALA A 835 -17.35 35.54 24.66
CA ALA A 835 -17.60 35.12 26.02
C ALA A 835 -16.93 33.76 26.29
N PHE A 836 -16.28 33.52 27.44
CA PHE A 836 -15.93 34.44 28.54
C PHE A 836 -14.41 34.59 28.68
N GLY A 837 -13.64 34.14 27.69
CA GLY A 837 -12.17 34.27 27.69
C GLY A 837 -11.66 35.63 27.21
N LEU A 838 -12.50 36.42 26.52
CA LEU A 838 -12.14 37.73 25.96
C LEU A 838 -13.07 38.84 26.48
N PRO A 839 -12.63 40.10 26.53
CA PRO A 839 -11.31 40.60 26.10
C PRO A 839 -10.19 40.23 27.07
N PHE A 840 -9.02 39.90 26.53
CA PHE A 840 -7.80 39.68 27.32
C PHE A 840 -6.75 40.73 26.91
N ASP A 841 -6.47 41.67 27.80
CA ASP A 841 -5.49 42.73 27.61
C ASP A 841 -4.22 42.40 28.40
N LEU A 842 -3.22 41.84 27.71
CA LEU A 842 -1.95 41.44 28.31
C LEU A 842 -1.26 42.62 29.00
N PHE A 843 -1.19 43.77 28.34
CA PHE A 843 -0.46 44.94 28.85
C PHE A 843 -1.12 45.51 30.11
N HIS A 844 -2.46 45.51 30.18
CA HIS A 844 -3.17 45.86 31.41
C HIS A 844 -2.89 44.84 32.52
N ALA A 845 -2.98 43.54 32.21
CA ALA A 845 -2.73 42.47 33.19
C ALA A 845 -1.30 42.51 33.75
N GLU A 846 -0.29 42.69 32.90
CA GLU A 846 1.11 42.86 33.29
C GLU A 846 1.30 44.10 34.15
N THR A 847 0.72 45.24 33.75
CA THR A 847 0.79 46.48 34.54
C THR A 847 0.21 46.28 35.94
N VAL A 848 -0.96 45.65 36.05
CA VAL A 848 -1.61 45.35 37.33
C VAL A 848 -0.76 44.39 38.16
N ALA A 849 -0.22 43.33 37.55
CA ALA A 849 0.63 42.36 38.23
C ALA A 849 1.92 43.00 38.78
N LEU A 850 2.60 43.83 37.99
CA LEU A 850 3.81 44.54 38.40
C LEU A 850 3.54 45.55 39.53
N LEU A 851 2.46 46.33 39.42
CA LEU A 851 2.09 47.28 40.47
C LEU A 851 1.72 46.55 41.78
N ASN A 852 0.98 45.45 41.70
CA ASN A 852 0.65 44.63 42.86
C ASN A 852 1.90 44.03 43.49
N ALA A 853 2.87 43.55 42.69
CA ALA A 853 4.15 43.07 43.19
C ALA A 853 4.97 44.19 43.87
N ALA A 854 4.82 45.43 43.40
CA ALA A 854 5.36 46.62 44.05
C ALA A 854 4.55 47.11 45.26
N GLY A 855 3.47 46.41 45.65
CA GLY A 855 2.65 46.71 46.82
C GLY A 855 1.64 47.83 46.62
N SER A 856 1.31 48.20 45.37
CA SER A 856 0.35 49.26 45.07
C SER A 856 -0.72 48.79 44.09
N ALA A 857 -2.00 48.96 44.44
CA ALA A 857 -3.06 48.69 43.47
C ALA A 857 -3.16 49.86 42.48
N ARG A 858 -3.32 49.54 41.19
CA ARG A 858 -3.48 50.56 40.14
C ARG A 858 -4.64 51.53 40.40
N ALA A 859 -5.75 51.05 40.98
CA ALA A 859 -6.88 51.88 41.39
C ALA A 859 -6.53 52.90 42.49
N ASP A 860 -5.63 52.57 43.42
CA ASP A 860 -5.18 53.49 44.47
C ASP A 860 -4.35 54.62 43.87
N LEU A 861 -3.46 54.29 42.92
CA LEU A 861 -2.70 55.29 42.15
C LEU A 861 -3.62 56.19 41.34
N MET A 862 -4.62 55.62 40.66
CA MET A 862 -5.61 56.39 39.91
C MET A 862 -6.41 57.33 40.81
N ARG A 863 -6.71 56.94 42.05
CA ARG A 863 -7.34 57.82 43.06
C ARG A 863 -6.40 58.93 43.51
N ALA A 864 -5.15 58.60 43.81
CA ALA A 864 -4.16 59.56 44.29
C ALA A 864 -3.79 60.61 43.23
N LEU A 865 -3.74 60.20 41.96
CA LEU A 865 -3.36 61.04 40.82
C LEU A 865 -4.57 61.66 40.10
N LYS A 866 -5.78 61.51 40.64
CA LYS A 866 -7.00 62.01 40.02
C LYS A 866 -6.97 63.53 39.89
N THR A 867 -7.21 64.02 38.69
CA THR A 867 -7.47 65.43 38.39
C THR A 867 -8.97 65.69 38.25
N PRO A 868 -9.44 66.96 38.24
CA PRO A 868 -10.84 67.27 37.93
C PRO A 868 -11.31 66.72 36.58
N ALA A 869 -10.41 66.48 35.62
CA ALA A 869 -10.74 66.01 34.26
C ALA A 869 -10.64 64.47 34.09
N ALA A 870 -9.74 63.79 34.80
CA ALA A 870 -9.50 62.35 34.65
C ALA A 870 -8.79 61.72 35.86
N PRO A 871 -8.97 60.41 36.13
CA PRO A 871 -9.97 59.53 35.50
C PRO A 871 -11.39 59.79 36.02
N GLY A 872 -12.39 59.58 35.16
CA GLY A 872 -13.80 59.64 35.54
C GLY A 872 -14.18 58.58 36.58
N ALA A 873 -15.28 58.79 37.30
CA ALA A 873 -15.72 57.87 38.35
C ALA A 873 -15.97 56.44 37.84
N GLU A 874 -16.56 56.31 36.65
CA GLU A 874 -16.82 55.02 35.99
C GLU A 874 -15.53 54.26 35.65
N VAL A 875 -14.49 54.98 35.19
CA VAL A 875 -13.18 54.39 34.86
C VAL A 875 -12.49 53.86 36.13
N LEU A 876 -12.54 54.64 37.20
CA LEU A 876 -11.98 54.23 38.49
C LEU A 876 -12.76 53.04 39.09
N ALA A 877 -14.09 53.06 39.07
CA ALA A 877 -14.91 51.96 39.56
C ALA A 877 -14.66 50.68 38.75
N GLY A 878 -14.53 50.83 37.43
CA GLY A 878 -14.10 49.78 36.53
C GLY A 878 -12.79 49.12 36.93
N GLU A 879 -11.77 49.93 37.22
CA GLU A 879 -10.46 49.43 37.67
C GLU A 879 -10.55 48.72 39.02
N VAL A 880 -11.37 49.23 39.96
CA VAL A 880 -11.61 48.56 41.26
C VAL A 880 -12.26 47.19 41.07
N LEU A 881 -13.15 47.04 40.09
CA LEU A 881 -13.74 45.75 39.70
C LEU A 881 -12.80 44.91 38.82
N GLY A 882 -11.62 45.44 38.47
CA GLY A 882 -10.66 44.81 37.57
C GLY A 882 -11.11 44.74 36.12
N LEU A 883 -12.12 45.49 35.69
CA LEU A 883 -12.63 45.42 34.32
C LEU A 883 -11.83 46.34 33.38
N THR A 884 -11.35 45.78 32.26
CA THR A 884 -10.67 46.58 31.23
C THR A 884 -11.65 47.54 30.52
N PRO A 885 -11.19 48.59 29.83
CA PRO A 885 -12.09 49.47 29.08
C PRO A 885 -12.98 48.75 28.06
N ALA A 886 -12.48 47.67 27.43
CA ALA A 886 -13.27 46.84 26.53
C ALA A 886 -14.31 46.00 27.28
N GLU A 887 -13.93 45.38 28.39
CA GLU A 887 -14.84 44.54 29.18
C GLU A 887 -15.96 45.35 29.84
N ARG A 888 -15.64 46.56 30.33
CA ARG A 888 -16.65 47.49 30.88
C ARG A 888 -17.74 47.82 29.87
N ARG A 889 -17.37 48.08 28.61
CA ARG A 889 -18.35 48.33 27.54
C ARG A 889 -19.23 47.11 27.28
N LEU A 890 -18.67 45.89 27.31
CA LEU A 890 -19.46 44.67 27.12
C LEU A 890 -20.41 44.38 28.29
N VAL A 891 -20.04 44.73 29.52
CA VAL A 891 -20.86 44.48 30.72
C VAL A 891 -21.94 45.55 30.90
N PHE A 892 -21.57 46.82 30.71
CA PHE A 892 -22.38 47.98 31.07
C PHE A 892 -23.01 48.68 29.86
N SER A 893 -22.89 48.15 28.64
CA SER A 893 -23.59 48.67 27.47
C SER A 893 -24.21 47.53 26.68
N ALA A 894 -25.49 47.67 26.31
CA ALA A 894 -26.19 46.65 25.54
C ALA A 894 -25.60 46.51 24.13
N ALA A 895 -25.35 45.27 23.70
CA ALA A 895 -24.73 44.94 22.42
C ALA A 895 -25.49 43.82 21.70
N VAL A 896 -26.82 44.00 21.52
CA VAL A 896 -27.73 42.99 20.94
C VAL A 896 -27.31 42.59 19.52
N ALA A 897 -26.84 43.53 18.70
CA ALA A 897 -26.39 43.22 17.34
C ALA A 897 -25.07 42.44 17.29
N ASP A 898 -24.27 42.45 18.37
CA ASP A 898 -22.97 41.78 18.45
C ASP A 898 -23.07 40.35 19.00
N GLN A 899 -24.26 39.85 19.34
CA GLN A 899 -24.41 38.54 20.00
C GLN A 899 -23.78 37.36 19.25
N PRO A 900 -23.83 37.26 17.89
CA PRO A 900 -23.13 36.19 17.19
C PRO A 900 -21.62 36.18 17.44
N ALA A 901 -20.99 37.37 17.49
CA ALA A 901 -19.57 37.51 17.79
C ALA A 901 -19.24 37.27 19.26
N ILE A 902 -20.12 37.68 20.18
CA ILE A 902 -19.97 37.46 21.62
C ILE A 902 -20.08 35.96 21.95
N TRP A 903 -21.02 35.23 21.38
CA TRP A 903 -21.19 33.80 21.65
C TRP A 903 -20.35 32.89 20.74
N GLY A 904 -19.70 33.45 19.71
CA GLY A 904 -18.88 32.69 18.76
C GLY A 904 -19.70 31.68 17.95
N VAL A 905 -20.93 32.05 17.57
CA VAL A 905 -21.86 31.20 16.83
C VAL A 905 -22.12 31.76 15.43
N PRO A 906 -22.34 30.91 14.42
CA PRO A 906 -22.58 31.35 13.06
C PRO A 906 -23.98 31.95 12.89
N GLY A 907 -24.14 32.85 11.91
CA GLY A 907 -25.43 33.41 11.50
C GLY A 907 -25.73 34.80 12.11
N PRO A 908 -26.80 35.46 11.63
CA PRO A 908 -27.11 36.85 12.01
C PRO A 908 -27.76 36.98 13.39
N ALA A 909 -28.34 35.92 13.95
CA ALA A 909 -28.99 35.92 15.26
C ALA A 909 -28.47 34.75 16.11
N ALA A 910 -27.80 35.06 17.22
CA ALA A 910 -27.11 34.06 18.05
C ALA A 910 -28.10 33.07 18.69
N ALA A 911 -29.28 33.55 19.07
CA ALA A 911 -30.35 32.77 19.67
C ALA A 911 -30.77 31.57 18.81
N SER A 912 -30.66 31.66 17.48
CA SER A 912 -30.99 30.56 16.56
C SER A 912 -30.15 29.31 16.84
N THR A 913 -28.89 29.50 17.22
CA THR A 913 -27.96 28.42 17.56
C THR A 913 -27.95 28.16 19.07
N MET A 914 -27.91 29.22 19.87
CA MET A 914 -27.83 29.16 21.34
C MET A 914 -29.09 28.61 22.01
N LYS A 915 -30.23 28.53 21.32
CA LYS A 915 -31.43 27.89 21.90
C LYS A 915 -31.23 26.40 22.17
N ARG A 916 -30.32 25.73 21.46
CA ARG A 916 -29.98 24.32 21.73
C ARG A 916 -29.23 24.21 23.05
N LEU A 917 -29.72 23.36 23.95
CA LEU A 917 -29.23 23.33 25.32
C LEU A 917 -27.78 22.83 25.43
N ASP A 918 -27.38 21.85 24.63
CA ASP A 918 -25.99 21.40 24.56
C ASP A 918 -25.02 22.54 24.21
N ILE A 919 -25.36 23.35 23.20
CA ILE A 919 -24.58 24.51 22.79
C ILE A 919 -24.62 25.60 23.87
N PHE A 920 -25.78 25.88 24.45
CA PHE A 920 -25.91 26.88 25.52
C PHE A 920 -25.03 26.54 26.72
N LEU A 921 -25.04 25.27 27.16
CA LEU A 921 -24.22 24.79 28.28
C LEU A 921 -22.72 24.88 27.96
N ASP A 922 -22.30 24.45 26.76
CA ASP A 922 -20.90 24.53 26.32
C ASP A 922 -20.40 25.99 26.30
N ARG A 923 -21.16 26.91 25.68
CA ARG A 923 -20.78 28.32 25.56
C ARG A 923 -20.88 29.08 26.88
N THR A 924 -21.84 28.73 27.74
CA THR A 924 -21.97 29.37 29.05
C THR A 924 -21.07 28.76 30.11
N GLY A 925 -20.61 27.52 29.96
CA GLY A 925 -19.91 26.78 31.01
C GLY A 925 -20.78 26.49 32.25
N LEU A 926 -22.11 26.60 32.12
CA LEU A 926 -23.05 26.21 33.16
C LEU A 926 -23.30 24.71 33.08
N ASP A 927 -23.72 24.12 34.20
CA ASP A 927 -24.34 22.80 34.20
C ASP A 927 -25.86 22.92 33.99
N TYR A 928 -26.52 21.79 33.73
CA TYR A 928 -27.97 21.76 33.53
C TYR A 928 -28.74 22.41 34.69
N ALA A 929 -28.29 22.15 35.94
CA ALA A 929 -28.93 22.67 37.15
C ALA A 929 -28.82 24.19 37.28
N GLY A 930 -27.80 24.81 36.68
CA GLY A 930 -27.59 26.25 36.67
C GLY A 930 -28.43 27.02 35.65
N VAL A 931 -29.02 26.35 34.64
CA VAL A 931 -29.73 27.03 33.55
C VAL A 931 -31.11 27.54 33.97
N GLU A 932 -31.97 26.68 34.51
CA GLU A 932 -33.33 27.10 34.89
C GLU A 932 -33.33 28.23 35.93
N PRO A 933 -32.51 28.20 37.00
CA PRO A 933 -32.43 29.31 37.93
C PRO A 933 -31.99 30.62 37.28
N LEU A 934 -31.10 30.57 36.28
CA LEU A 934 -30.61 31.73 35.55
C LEU A 934 -31.71 32.32 34.65
N LEU A 935 -32.41 31.48 33.88
CA LEU A 935 -33.47 31.90 32.97
C LEU A 935 -34.68 32.48 33.71
N ALA A 936 -34.96 32.00 34.92
CA ALA A 936 -36.03 32.51 35.78
C ALA A 936 -35.73 33.88 36.42
N ARG A 937 -34.59 34.51 36.12
CA ARG A 937 -34.23 35.80 36.71
C ARG A 937 -34.97 36.97 36.03
N PRO A 938 -35.67 37.85 36.78
CA PRO A 938 -36.55 38.87 36.20
C PRO A 938 -35.89 39.81 35.19
N TRP A 939 -34.68 40.31 35.46
CA TRP A 939 -34.01 41.22 34.52
C TRP A 939 -33.51 40.47 33.30
N ILE A 940 -32.89 39.30 33.46
CA ILE A 940 -32.50 38.43 32.34
C ILE A 940 -33.69 38.09 31.44
N ALA A 941 -34.80 37.63 32.02
CA ALA A 941 -35.99 37.23 31.30
C ALA A 941 -36.63 38.40 30.54
N GLY A 942 -36.54 39.64 31.05
CA GLY A 942 -37.08 40.82 30.38
C GLY A 942 -38.58 40.74 30.12
N GLY A 943 -39.31 39.98 30.95
CA GLY A 943 -40.75 39.72 30.78
C GLY A 943 -41.11 38.52 29.89
N LEU A 944 -40.13 37.80 29.34
CA LEU A 944 -40.35 36.56 28.58
C LEU A 944 -40.44 35.34 29.50
N ASP A 945 -41.24 34.35 29.10
CA ASP A 945 -41.36 33.05 29.79
C ASP A 945 -40.31 32.07 29.23
N LEU A 946 -39.11 32.06 29.80
CA LEU A 946 -37.99 31.24 29.35
C LEU A 946 -37.98 29.88 30.05
N PHE A 947 -38.04 28.79 29.29
CA PHE A 947 -38.01 27.43 29.84
C PHE A 947 -37.35 26.42 28.90
N ILE A 948 -36.90 25.30 29.45
CA ILE A 948 -36.32 24.19 28.67
C ILE A 948 -37.45 23.31 28.15
N ARG A 949 -37.57 23.21 26.83
CA ARG A 949 -38.46 22.29 26.13
C ARG A 949 -37.70 21.03 25.74
N HIS A 950 -38.26 19.90 26.13
CA HIS A 950 -37.78 18.58 25.73
C HIS A 950 -38.42 18.22 24.38
N LEU A 951 -37.60 17.99 23.35
CA LEU A 951 -38.09 17.56 22.03
C LEU A 951 -38.35 16.07 21.98
N ASP A 952 -37.72 15.30 22.88
CA ASP A 952 -37.94 13.88 23.09
C ASP A 952 -37.84 13.50 24.58
N SER A 953 -38.04 12.22 24.90
CA SER A 953 -37.92 11.67 26.25
C SER A 953 -36.50 11.26 26.64
N SER A 954 -35.50 11.54 25.81
CA SER A 954 -34.12 11.12 26.05
C SER A 954 -33.38 12.08 26.99
N CYS A 955 -32.24 11.63 27.51
CA CYS A 955 -31.30 12.48 28.24
C CYS A 955 -30.33 13.23 27.30
N ASP A 956 -30.53 13.16 25.98
CA ASP A 956 -29.71 13.91 25.02
C ASP A 956 -29.99 15.41 25.16
N LEU A 957 -28.93 16.18 25.41
CA LEU A 957 -28.99 17.64 25.54
C LEU A 957 -29.17 18.32 24.18
N ALA A 958 -28.78 17.66 23.08
CA ALA A 958 -29.03 18.15 21.72
C ALA A 958 -30.52 18.09 21.34
N SER A 959 -31.30 17.24 22.02
CA SER A 959 -32.76 17.14 21.89
C SER A 959 -33.53 18.05 22.87
N LYS A 960 -32.90 19.11 23.39
CA LYS A 960 -33.53 20.09 24.30
C LYS A 960 -33.29 21.51 23.81
N GLU A 961 -34.32 22.33 23.89
CA GLU A 961 -34.26 23.73 23.46
C GLU A 961 -34.76 24.69 24.54
N ILE A 962 -34.11 25.84 24.70
CA ILE A 962 -34.61 26.97 25.50
C ILE A 962 -35.64 27.71 24.63
N GLN A 963 -36.91 27.68 25.03
CA GLN A 963 -37.98 28.39 24.33
C GLN A 963 -37.93 29.89 24.62
N HIS A 964 -38.39 30.68 23.63
CA HIS A 964 -38.46 32.15 23.69
C HIS A 964 -37.12 32.87 23.87
N LEU A 965 -36.00 32.16 23.73
CA LEU A 965 -34.67 32.77 23.74
C LEU A 965 -34.49 33.70 22.53
N ASP A 966 -34.09 34.94 22.78
CA ASP A 966 -33.72 35.93 21.77
C ASP A 966 -32.35 36.57 22.09
N ASP A 967 -31.85 37.39 21.16
CA ASP A 967 -30.54 38.02 21.32
C ASP A 967 -30.52 39.10 22.42
N ALA A 968 -31.69 39.65 22.80
CA ALA A 968 -31.77 40.59 23.91
C ALA A 968 -31.63 39.89 25.27
N VAL A 969 -32.19 38.68 25.41
CA VAL A 969 -31.96 37.79 26.55
C VAL A 969 -30.50 37.39 26.60
N LEU A 970 -29.92 36.95 25.47
CA LEU A 970 -28.51 36.59 25.40
C LEU A 970 -27.58 37.76 25.78
N ASP A 971 -27.91 38.99 25.37
CA ASP A 971 -27.19 40.20 25.78
C ASP A 971 -27.15 40.34 27.32
N ARG A 972 -28.29 40.18 27.97
CA ARG A 972 -28.39 40.24 29.44
C ARG A 972 -27.66 39.07 30.11
N VAL A 973 -27.73 37.87 29.53
CA VAL A 973 -27.06 36.67 30.05
C VAL A 973 -25.54 36.86 30.07
N HIS A 974 -24.90 37.26 28.97
CA HIS A 974 -23.43 37.41 28.97
C HIS A 974 -22.99 38.54 29.91
N ARG A 975 -23.74 39.66 29.98
CA ARG A 975 -23.46 40.79 30.89
C ARG A 975 -23.47 40.36 32.35
N VAL A 976 -24.51 39.65 32.78
CA VAL A 976 -24.63 39.12 34.15
C VAL A 976 -23.50 38.13 34.44
N LEU A 977 -23.27 37.17 33.55
CA LEU A 977 -22.26 36.13 33.77
C LEU A 977 -20.83 36.68 33.78
N ARG A 978 -20.51 37.70 32.96
CA ARG A 978 -19.21 38.40 32.97
C ARG A 978 -18.98 39.08 34.32
N LEU A 979 -19.94 39.89 34.77
CA LEU A 979 -19.80 40.61 36.04
C LEU A 979 -19.75 39.65 37.24
N ALA A 980 -20.58 38.60 37.24
CA ALA A 980 -20.58 37.55 38.25
C ALA A 980 -19.19 36.88 38.36
N ARG A 981 -18.58 36.49 37.23
CA ARG A 981 -17.24 35.88 37.21
C ARG A 981 -16.15 36.83 37.71
N ARG A 982 -16.24 38.11 37.38
CA ARG A 982 -15.21 39.09 37.79
C ARG A 982 -15.28 39.42 39.28
N THR A 983 -16.49 39.53 39.82
CA THR A 983 -16.73 39.99 41.20
C THR A 983 -16.89 38.85 42.20
N GLY A 984 -17.15 37.62 41.74
CA GLY A 984 -17.53 36.49 42.58
C GLY A 984 -18.98 36.53 43.07
N LEU A 985 -19.78 37.52 42.64
CA LEU A 985 -21.21 37.58 42.96
C LEU A 985 -21.98 36.45 42.26
N ALA A 986 -23.02 35.93 42.90
CA ALA A 986 -23.91 34.98 42.25
C ALA A 986 -24.72 35.69 41.14
N PRO A 987 -25.01 35.04 40.00
CA PRO A 987 -25.80 35.64 38.90
C PRO A 987 -27.14 36.24 39.36
N ARG A 988 -27.78 35.58 40.34
CA ARG A 988 -29.04 36.07 40.96
C ARG A 988 -28.89 37.41 41.66
N ASP A 989 -27.73 37.69 42.24
CA ASP A 989 -27.49 38.92 42.98
C ASP A 989 -27.12 40.05 42.03
N VAL A 990 -26.40 39.75 40.93
CA VAL A 990 -26.20 40.70 39.82
C VAL A 990 -27.53 41.11 39.17
N ASP A 991 -28.43 40.16 38.91
CA ASP A 991 -29.76 40.44 38.37
C ASP A 991 -30.60 41.33 39.32
N ARG A 992 -30.52 41.08 40.62
CA ARG A 992 -31.15 41.94 41.65
C ARG A 992 -30.58 43.35 41.67
N LEU A 993 -29.27 43.49 41.51
CA LEU A 993 -28.60 44.79 41.45
C LEU A 993 -29.08 45.60 40.24
N ALA A 994 -29.19 44.97 39.07
CA ALA A 994 -29.73 45.59 37.86
C ALA A 994 -31.19 46.03 38.04
N SER A 995 -32.00 45.21 38.71
CA SER A 995 -33.42 45.48 38.95
C SER A 995 -33.69 46.50 40.07
N ALA A 996 -32.70 46.82 40.91
CA ALA A 996 -32.92 47.65 42.10
C ALA A 996 -33.07 49.16 41.73
N PRO A 997 -34.18 49.84 42.12
CA PRO A 997 -34.47 51.21 41.67
C PRO A 997 -33.43 52.28 42.02
N ARG A 998 -32.65 52.08 43.10
CA ARG A 998 -31.61 53.03 43.55
C ARG A 998 -30.20 52.66 43.07
N LEU A 999 -30.06 51.52 42.41
CA LEU A 999 -28.80 51.03 41.85
C LEU A 999 -28.95 51.01 40.33
N GLY A 1000 -29.28 49.86 39.74
CA GLY A 1000 -29.40 49.72 38.28
C GLY A 1000 -30.63 50.38 37.66
N GLY A 1001 -31.71 50.61 38.40
CA GLY A 1001 -32.90 51.29 37.86
C GLY A 1001 -33.56 50.58 36.67
N GLY A 1002 -33.31 49.28 36.48
CA GLY A 1002 -33.76 48.51 35.32
C GLY A 1002 -32.69 48.30 34.23
N ASP A 1003 -31.49 48.88 34.38
CA ASP A 1003 -30.31 48.61 33.55
C ASP A 1003 -29.14 48.16 34.44
N LEU A 1004 -28.22 47.39 33.88
CA LEU A 1004 -26.95 47.11 34.54
C LEU A 1004 -25.94 48.26 34.31
N GLY A 1005 -26.14 49.05 33.24
CA GLY A 1005 -25.23 50.10 32.76
C GLY A 1005 -25.49 51.52 33.27
#